data_AF-A0A947W491-F1
#
_entry.id   AF-A0A947W491-F1
#
_cell.length_a   1.000
_cell.length_b   1.000
_cell.length_c   1.000
_cell.angle_alpha   90.00
_cell.angle_beta   90.00
_cell.angle_gamma   90.00
#
_symmetry.space_group_name_H-M   'P 1'
#
loop_
_entity.id
_entity.type
_entity.pdbx_description
1 polymer ?
#
loop_
_entity_poly.entity_id
_entity_poly.type
_entity_poly.pdbx_seq_one_letter_code
_entity_poly.pdbx_strand_id
1 'polypeptide(L)'
;MDKNQKHKILIVDHRNGLRNRMQSLLESDGYDVCCLNSSADAISEIENPETLSFSLIISSYRMPEKKGDEILQKARKCFPDTPRMLIADASDIYSMISSINEAGIQFCISVPFKDNEFIDQVDQGIKQFQAIRKLKNLKSVTESQNSQMFKLANTLKQKEADHLAQIKSRNQKIRILQSKTSLIKDKTICLDDVIAKKPLVSPNMFYSKFVQMKDQIQEMLELASSDYSINIQTIPYEDVWLNHSPKNEYREEIKQLLSIFFSKIDNNTLTAPEKSEASKPIRLEDYLELTFSEDKTSAFVRTRVRDPQGLDVDQIKEFLRQKGINSGIKNDHLIEFWISQTTPDAEKFIIAEGQKPKHSRDAEITYHFPVDFLMAGKLKSDGSIDFRERGETPFVGKDMLLAEKKPPVYGMTGLDVSGEIVHVSEPRDLSFGAGTGTRTSADGLRIYADIDGQPYLDAMGNVSVYPELRIKGDVCYETGNIQFDGNIYVEGTIRQGFSVKGASLAADQVEGAGKIELTGDLNVTSGIVDASLIQVMGSVHARYVNRSKIDAFGDLIVQKEIIDSTIRLSGACINETGIIMSSDISAKLGVSAGIIGTEVSSPSTISVGVDAYINSLVADIDARLNKNMNDSAKLKNDISTLETEYHKLHEVIAKHSLVQDRCQAELENFEKKIPDLRASGNTVALQRYTHAIKQLQNQTKQEEAEINRGFERQDAIDTEITRKKELVNHFETLTASLSDEKKRLVEFTEKDNPLPELRVAKKIMAGTRIEAIHSSLTLRESASRCRIMETNRIEAGDKKASEPELKILSY
;
A
#
# COMPACT_ATOMS: atom_id res chain seq x y z
N MET A 1 -5.48 -50.73 -1.98
CA MET A 1 -6.03 -50.87 -0.62
C MET A 1 -4.87 -51.03 0.31
N ASP A 2 -4.73 -50.16 1.30
CA ASP A 2 -3.66 -50.26 2.28
C ASP A 2 -4.00 -51.41 3.24
N LYS A 3 -3.41 -52.59 3.04
CA LYS A 3 -3.77 -53.84 3.73
C LYS A 3 -3.27 -53.92 5.19
N ASN A 4 -2.76 -52.82 5.74
CA ASN A 4 -2.05 -52.82 7.04
C ASN A 4 -2.81 -52.15 8.20
N GLN A 5 -4.06 -51.71 8.01
CA GLN A 5 -4.93 -51.28 9.12
C GLN A 5 -5.98 -52.36 9.41
N LYS A 6 -5.88 -53.02 10.56
CA LYS A 6 -6.94 -53.91 11.05
C LYS A 6 -8.20 -53.09 11.34
N HIS A 7 -9.25 -53.28 10.54
CA HIS A 7 -10.53 -52.61 10.70
C HIS A 7 -11.40 -53.36 11.71
N LYS A 8 -11.81 -52.67 12.78
CA LYS A 8 -12.70 -53.21 13.81
C LYS A 8 -14.16 -52.93 13.48
N ILE A 9 -15.01 -53.95 13.43
CA ILE A 9 -16.44 -53.88 13.08
C ILE A 9 -17.28 -54.32 14.28
N LEU A 10 -18.30 -53.54 14.62
CA LEU A 10 -19.26 -53.89 15.67
C LEU A 10 -20.51 -54.51 15.04
N ILE A 11 -20.93 -55.68 15.54
CA ILE A 11 -22.16 -56.37 15.14
C ILE A 11 -23.08 -56.52 16.35
N VAL A 12 -24.34 -56.09 16.19
CA VAL A 12 -25.37 -56.18 17.23
C VAL A 12 -26.59 -56.94 16.70
N ASP A 13 -26.80 -58.16 17.18
CA ASP A 13 -27.98 -58.99 16.83
C ASP A 13 -28.31 -60.00 17.94
N HIS A 14 -29.58 -60.13 18.31
CA HIS A 14 -30.06 -61.08 19.32
C HIS A 14 -30.08 -62.54 18.83
N ARG A 15 -30.11 -62.76 17.51
CA ARG A 15 -30.15 -64.09 16.88
C ARG A 15 -28.75 -64.67 16.79
N ASN A 16 -28.44 -65.63 17.67
CA ASN A 16 -27.14 -66.31 17.71
C ASN A 16 -26.72 -66.89 16.35
N GLY A 17 -27.65 -67.50 15.61
CA GLY A 17 -27.36 -68.10 14.30
C GLY A 17 -26.91 -67.08 13.25
N LEU A 18 -27.59 -65.93 13.17
CA LEU A 18 -27.23 -64.89 12.19
C LEU A 18 -25.95 -64.16 12.61
N ARG A 19 -25.80 -63.83 13.90
CA ARG A 19 -24.61 -63.18 14.43
C ARG A 19 -23.35 -64.01 14.20
N ASN A 20 -23.39 -65.30 14.52
CA ASN A 20 -22.24 -66.20 14.29
C ASN A 20 -21.92 -66.33 12.81
N ARG A 21 -22.93 -66.39 11.92
CA ARG A 21 -22.70 -66.41 10.47
C ARG A 21 -22.00 -65.13 10.00
N MET A 22 -22.47 -63.96 10.41
CA MET A 22 -21.84 -62.68 10.04
C MET A 22 -20.42 -62.57 10.60
N GLN A 23 -20.22 -62.99 11.85
CA GLN A 23 -18.89 -63.02 12.48
C GLN A 23 -17.92 -63.88 11.68
N SER A 24 -18.28 -65.14 11.39
CA SER A 24 -17.41 -66.05 10.64
C SER A 24 -17.09 -65.54 9.23
N LEU A 25 -18.07 -64.92 8.55
CA LEU A 25 -17.85 -64.33 7.22
C LEU A 25 -16.84 -63.18 7.28
N LEU A 26 -16.99 -62.24 8.20
CA LEU A 26 -16.10 -61.08 8.30
C LEU A 26 -14.71 -61.43 8.83
N GLU A 27 -14.61 -62.35 9.79
CA GLU A 27 -13.31 -62.83 10.28
C GLU A 27 -12.54 -63.57 9.18
N SER A 28 -13.24 -64.33 8.32
CA SER A 28 -12.61 -65.01 7.17
C SER A 28 -12.05 -64.04 6.12
N ASP A 29 -12.61 -62.82 6.05
CA ASP A 29 -12.17 -61.74 5.15
C ASP A 29 -11.14 -60.80 5.81
N GLY A 30 -10.73 -61.10 7.06
CA GLY A 30 -9.63 -60.42 7.75
C GLY A 30 -10.03 -59.22 8.60
N TYR A 31 -11.33 -59.05 8.88
CA TYR A 31 -11.83 -58.00 9.79
C TYR A 31 -11.74 -58.42 11.27
N ASP A 32 -11.53 -57.46 12.15
CA ASP A 32 -11.65 -57.66 13.61
C ASP A 32 -13.10 -57.41 14.02
N VAL A 33 -13.78 -58.40 14.60
CA VAL A 33 -15.24 -58.36 14.79
C VAL A 33 -15.58 -58.42 16.27
N CYS A 34 -16.33 -57.42 16.73
CA CYS A 34 -16.93 -57.39 18.07
C CYS A 34 -18.42 -57.71 17.95
N CYS A 35 -18.90 -58.75 18.63
CA CYS A 35 -20.28 -59.20 18.56
C CYS A 35 -21.00 -59.02 19.90
N LEU A 36 -22.16 -58.36 19.88
CA LEU A 36 -23.01 -58.15 21.04
C LEU A 36 -24.43 -58.68 20.75
N ASN A 37 -25.09 -59.20 21.79
CA ASN A 37 -26.40 -59.84 21.69
C ASN A 37 -27.54 -59.01 22.32
N SER A 38 -27.21 -57.98 23.08
CA SER A 38 -28.14 -57.08 23.76
C SER A 38 -27.96 -55.64 23.31
N SER A 39 -29.05 -54.87 23.36
CA SER A 39 -29.02 -53.43 23.05
C SER A 39 -28.34 -52.63 24.16
N ALA A 40 -28.47 -53.06 25.42
CA ALA A 40 -27.84 -52.41 26.56
C ALA A 40 -26.31 -52.48 26.45
N ASP A 41 -25.76 -53.66 26.21
CA ASP A 41 -24.31 -53.88 26.06
C ASP A 41 -23.75 -53.09 24.88
N ALA A 42 -24.48 -53.02 23.77
CA ALA A 42 -24.08 -52.25 22.59
C ALA A 42 -23.97 -50.76 22.88
N ILE A 43 -24.91 -50.19 23.63
CA ILE A 43 -24.87 -48.77 23.99
C ILE A 43 -23.73 -48.51 24.97
N SER A 44 -23.54 -49.37 25.97
CA SER A 44 -22.43 -49.25 26.93
C SER A 44 -21.06 -49.32 26.24
N GLU A 45 -20.88 -50.22 25.27
CA GLU A 45 -19.64 -50.31 24.48
C GLU A 45 -19.42 -49.07 23.60
N ILE A 46 -20.48 -48.49 23.04
CA ILE A 46 -20.40 -47.27 22.22
C ILE A 46 -20.08 -46.01 23.04
N GLU A 47 -20.56 -45.96 24.29
CA GLU A 47 -20.37 -44.81 25.19
C GLU A 47 -19.07 -44.87 25.98
N ASN A 48 -18.40 -46.02 26.02
CA ASN A 48 -17.16 -46.19 26.77
C ASN A 48 -16.02 -45.36 26.16
N PRO A 49 -15.41 -44.41 26.91
CA PRO A 49 -14.31 -43.58 26.42
C PRO A 49 -13.04 -44.36 26.06
N GLU A 50 -12.86 -45.56 26.62
CA GLU A 50 -11.71 -46.44 26.35
C GLU A 50 -11.90 -47.30 25.09
N THR A 51 -13.11 -47.32 24.52
CA THR A 51 -13.39 -48.15 23.35
C THR A 51 -12.72 -47.58 22.09
N LEU A 52 -11.89 -48.42 21.47
CA LEU A 52 -11.26 -48.14 20.17
C LEU A 52 -12.33 -47.86 19.10
N SER A 53 -12.11 -46.81 18.29
CA SER A 53 -13.04 -46.40 17.24
C SER A 53 -13.37 -47.54 16.26
N PHE A 54 -14.65 -47.85 16.09
CA PHE A 54 -15.11 -48.80 15.08
C PHE A 54 -15.01 -48.21 13.67
N SER A 55 -14.69 -49.06 12.69
CA SER A 55 -14.65 -48.71 11.26
C SER A 55 -16.01 -48.87 10.59
N LEU A 56 -16.88 -49.73 11.13
CA LEU A 56 -18.26 -49.94 10.70
C LEU A 56 -19.08 -50.46 11.88
N ILE A 57 -20.34 -50.02 12.00
CA ILE A 57 -21.27 -50.51 13.02
C ILE A 57 -22.50 -51.08 12.33
N ILE A 58 -22.81 -52.35 12.63
CA ILE A 58 -23.88 -53.13 12.03
C ILE A 58 -24.88 -53.50 13.13
N SER A 59 -26.16 -53.18 12.96
CA SER A 59 -27.21 -53.57 13.91
C SER A 59 -28.42 -54.16 13.21
N SER A 60 -29.03 -55.17 13.82
CA SER A 60 -30.34 -55.65 13.42
C SER A 60 -31.45 -54.70 13.85
N TYR A 61 -32.43 -54.46 12.98
CA TYR A 61 -33.55 -53.56 13.23
C TYR A 61 -34.44 -54.04 14.38
N ARG A 62 -34.87 -55.32 14.34
CA ARG A 62 -35.66 -55.92 15.41
C ARG A 62 -34.76 -56.52 16.48
N MET A 63 -34.88 -56.00 17.69
CA MET A 63 -34.16 -56.44 18.88
C MET A 63 -35.13 -56.40 20.08
N PRO A 64 -34.98 -57.27 21.10
CA PRO A 64 -35.97 -57.43 22.17
C PRO A 64 -36.19 -56.21 23.06
N GLU A 65 -35.18 -55.37 23.24
CA GLU A 65 -35.18 -54.24 24.18
C GLU A 65 -35.35 -52.89 23.46
N LYS A 66 -34.37 -52.51 22.63
CA LYS A 66 -34.38 -51.30 21.81
C LYS A 66 -34.13 -51.66 20.36
N LYS A 67 -34.78 -50.96 19.44
CA LYS A 67 -34.59 -51.19 18.01
C LYS A 67 -33.18 -50.80 17.55
N GLY A 68 -32.70 -51.42 16.49
CA GLY A 68 -31.33 -51.22 15.99
C GLY A 68 -31.02 -49.80 15.55
N ASP A 69 -32.00 -49.07 15.03
CA ASP A 69 -31.89 -47.67 14.65
C ASP A 69 -31.60 -46.75 15.85
N GLU A 70 -32.13 -47.04 17.04
CA GLU A 70 -31.80 -46.29 18.25
C GLU A 70 -30.32 -46.47 18.66
N ILE A 71 -29.80 -47.68 18.50
CA ILE A 71 -28.38 -47.99 18.73
C ILE A 71 -27.51 -47.22 17.72
N LEU A 72 -27.90 -47.22 16.45
CA LEU A 72 -27.17 -46.50 15.39
C LEU A 72 -27.28 -44.97 15.55
N GLN A 73 -28.39 -44.45 16.08
CA GLN A 73 -28.53 -43.04 16.42
C GLN A 73 -27.58 -42.63 17.55
N LYS A 74 -27.39 -43.49 18.56
CA LYS A 74 -26.37 -43.27 19.59
C LYS A 74 -24.96 -43.34 19.00
N ALA A 75 -24.70 -44.32 18.14
CA ALA A 75 -23.44 -44.44 17.41
C ALA A 75 -23.12 -43.19 16.59
N ARG A 76 -24.10 -42.54 15.96
CA ARG A 76 -23.91 -41.28 15.24
C ARG A 76 -23.40 -40.14 16.12
N LYS A 77 -23.79 -40.10 17.40
CA LYS A 77 -23.34 -39.07 18.35
C LYS A 77 -21.91 -39.30 18.81
N CYS A 78 -21.56 -40.55 19.14
CA CYS A 78 -20.22 -40.89 19.66
C CYS A 78 -19.18 -41.07 18.53
N PHE A 79 -19.61 -41.64 17.40
CA PHE A 79 -18.78 -41.95 16.24
C PHE A 79 -19.42 -41.39 14.95
N PRO A 80 -19.44 -40.05 14.77
CA PRO A 80 -20.11 -39.42 13.64
C PRO A 80 -19.52 -39.86 12.29
N ASP A 81 -18.20 -40.05 12.26
CA ASP A 81 -17.41 -40.40 11.07
C ASP A 81 -17.49 -41.90 10.71
N THR A 82 -18.02 -42.74 11.60
CA THR A 82 -18.12 -44.19 11.39
C THR A 82 -19.42 -44.53 10.64
N PRO A 83 -19.35 -45.18 9.47
CA PRO A 83 -20.53 -45.62 8.75
C PRO A 83 -21.37 -46.60 9.57
N ARG A 84 -22.68 -46.56 9.35
CA ARG A 84 -23.69 -47.31 10.08
C ARG A 84 -24.52 -48.12 9.10
N MET A 85 -24.67 -49.41 9.38
CA MET A 85 -25.37 -50.38 8.56
C MET A 85 -26.51 -51.04 9.34
N LEU A 86 -27.69 -51.10 8.72
CA LEU A 86 -28.87 -51.70 9.32
C LEU A 86 -29.23 -53.02 8.61
N ILE A 87 -29.54 -54.05 9.40
CA ILE A 87 -30.00 -55.34 8.90
C ILE A 87 -31.47 -55.51 9.28
N ALA A 88 -32.35 -55.79 8.34
CA ALA A 88 -33.77 -55.88 8.62
C ALA A 88 -34.49 -56.93 7.78
N ASP A 89 -35.73 -57.27 8.13
CA ASP A 89 -36.58 -58.11 7.29
C ASP A 89 -37.20 -57.26 6.16
N ALA A 90 -37.47 -57.86 5.00
CA ALA A 90 -38.15 -57.16 3.90
C ALA A 90 -39.54 -56.63 4.29
N SER A 91 -40.19 -57.25 5.28
CA SER A 91 -41.47 -56.79 5.84
C SER A 91 -41.36 -55.50 6.67
N ASP A 92 -40.16 -55.09 7.08
CA ASP A 92 -39.93 -53.91 7.94
C ASP A 92 -39.60 -52.63 7.14
N ILE A 93 -39.49 -52.71 5.81
CA ILE A 93 -39.01 -51.62 4.92
C ILE A 93 -39.73 -50.29 5.17
N TYR A 94 -41.07 -50.29 5.26
CA TYR A 94 -41.85 -49.06 5.47
C TYR A 94 -41.64 -48.44 6.85
N SER A 95 -41.32 -49.25 7.86
CA SER A 95 -41.10 -48.79 9.24
C SER A 95 -39.70 -48.20 9.49
N MET A 96 -38.79 -48.34 8.51
CA MET A 96 -37.40 -47.90 8.62
C MET A 96 -37.12 -46.53 7.97
N ILE A 97 -38.01 -46.00 7.13
CA ILE A 97 -37.72 -44.79 6.32
C ILE A 97 -37.42 -43.56 7.20
N SER A 98 -38.20 -43.33 8.26
CA SER A 98 -37.94 -42.25 9.21
C SER A 98 -36.64 -42.47 9.98
N SER A 99 -36.40 -43.71 10.41
CA SER A 99 -35.24 -44.14 11.18
C SER A 99 -33.91 -44.02 10.43
N ILE A 100 -33.91 -44.27 9.11
CA ILE A 100 -32.71 -44.15 8.26
C ILE A 100 -32.15 -42.73 8.29
N ASN A 101 -33.03 -41.72 8.18
CA ASN A 101 -32.64 -40.31 8.16
C ASN A 101 -32.18 -39.83 9.53
N GLU A 102 -32.89 -40.21 10.60
CA GLU A 102 -32.57 -39.78 11.97
C GLU A 102 -31.27 -40.41 12.49
N ALA A 103 -31.09 -41.72 12.29
CA ALA A 103 -29.87 -42.43 12.69
C ALA A 103 -28.70 -42.20 11.73
N GLY A 104 -28.95 -41.59 10.56
CA GLY A 104 -27.93 -41.34 9.54
C GLY A 104 -27.29 -42.64 9.08
N ILE A 105 -28.13 -43.60 8.72
CA ILE A 105 -27.75 -44.95 8.27
C ILE A 105 -27.36 -44.89 6.80
N GLN A 106 -26.17 -45.37 6.45
CA GLN A 106 -25.66 -45.32 5.08
C GLN A 106 -25.93 -46.59 4.28
N PHE A 107 -26.06 -47.73 4.96
CA PHE A 107 -26.22 -49.03 4.32
C PHE A 107 -27.38 -49.80 4.95
N CYS A 108 -28.18 -50.49 4.15
CA CYS A 108 -29.27 -51.32 4.61
C CYS A 108 -29.29 -52.63 3.82
N ILE A 109 -29.43 -53.77 4.52
CA ILE A 109 -29.52 -55.09 3.89
C ILE A 109 -30.71 -55.88 4.45
N SER A 110 -31.44 -56.56 3.56
CA SER A 110 -32.59 -57.38 3.93
C SER A 110 -32.20 -58.82 4.19
N VAL A 111 -32.74 -59.44 5.25
CA VAL A 111 -32.64 -60.88 5.52
C VAL A 111 -33.78 -61.61 4.78
N PRO A 112 -33.53 -62.77 4.14
CA PRO A 112 -32.24 -63.44 3.97
C PRO A 112 -31.36 -62.77 2.90
N PHE A 113 -30.08 -62.57 3.21
CA PHE A 113 -29.07 -62.08 2.25
C PHE A 113 -28.10 -63.19 1.81
N LYS A 114 -27.49 -63.00 0.64
CA LYS A 114 -26.39 -63.84 0.15
C LYS A 114 -25.07 -63.36 0.76
N ASP A 115 -24.12 -64.28 0.96
CA ASP A 115 -22.83 -63.94 1.61
C ASP A 115 -22.07 -62.85 0.85
N ASN A 116 -21.96 -62.96 -0.48
CA ASN A 116 -21.27 -61.97 -1.32
C ASN A 116 -21.92 -60.57 -1.22
N GLU A 117 -23.25 -60.51 -1.15
CA GLU A 117 -23.99 -59.24 -1.06
C GLU A 117 -23.72 -58.53 0.28
N PHE A 118 -23.62 -59.30 1.37
CA PHE A 118 -23.26 -58.78 2.69
C PHE A 118 -21.81 -58.27 2.73
N ILE A 119 -20.87 -59.05 2.19
CA ILE A 119 -19.45 -58.66 2.11
C ILE A 119 -19.29 -57.40 1.26
N ASP A 120 -19.94 -57.32 0.09
CA ASP A 120 -19.87 -56.14 -0.78
C ASP A 120 -20.35 -54.86 -0.08
N GLN A 121 -21.41 -54.94 0.73
CA GLN A 121 -21.92 -53.81 1.51
C GLN A 121 -20.96 -53.39 2.63
N VAL A 122 -20.37 -54.37 3.32
CA VAL A 122 -19.36 -54.11 4.36
C VAL A 122 -18.13 -53.44 3.78
N ASP A 123 -17.64 -53.94 2.63
CA ASP A 123 -16.51 -53.34 1.90
C ASP A 123 -16.77 -51.90 1.47
N GLN A 124 -17.99 -51.59 1.02
CA GLN A 124 -18.39 -50.22 0.71
C GLN A 124 -18.37 -49.33 1.95
N GLY A 125 -18.88 -49.84 3.08
CA GLY A 125 -18.80 -49.15 4.37
C GLY A 125 -17.37 -48.82 4.80
N ILE A 126 -16.46 -49.81 4.71
CA ILE A 126 -15.05 -49.59 5.07
C ILE A 126 -14.36 -48.60 4.13
N LYS A 127 -14.63 -48.66 2.81
CA LYS A 127 -14.12 -47.65 1.85
C LYS A 127 -14.60 -46.24 2.20
N GLN A 128 -15.86 -46.08 2.59
CA GLN A 128 -16.41 -44.79 3.00
C GLN A 128 -15.73 -44.26 4.26
N PHE A 129 -15.50 -45.12 5.26
CA PHE A 129 -14.76 -44.76 6.48
C PHE A 129 -13.34 -44.27 6.17
N GLN A 130 -12.61 -45.00 5.31
CA GLN A 130 -11.27 -44.62 4.88
C GLN A 130 -11.25 -43.26 4.16
N ALA A 131 -12.23 -43.00 3.28
CA ALA A 131 -12.36 -41.74 2.57
C ALA A 131 -12.60 -40.55 3.51
N ILE A 132 -13.51 -40.70 4.49
CA ILE A 132 -13.82 -39.67 5.48
C ILE A 132 -12.58 -39.34 6.33
N ARG A 133 -11.85 -40.36 6.83
CA ARG A 133 -10.60 -40.14 7.57
C ARG A 133 -9.53 -39.46 6.73
N LYS A 134 -9.38 -39.86 5.46
CA LYS A 134 -8.40 -39.25 4.55
C LYS A 134 -8.69 -37.76 4.33
N LEU A 135 -9.95 -37.38 4.14
CA LEU A 135 -10.36 -35.98 3.99
C LEU A 135 -10.07 -35.15 5.24
N LYS A 136 -10.35 -35.68 6.44
CA LYS A 136 -10.10 -34.99 7.71
C LYS A 136 -8.61 -34.75 7.95
N ASN A 137 -7.77 -35.76 7.69
CA ASN A 137 -6.32 -35.65 7.78
C ASN A 137 -5.76 -34.67 6.75
N LEU A 138 -6.27 -34.67 5.52
CA LEU A 138 -5.84 -33.72 4.49
C LEU A 138 -6.15 -32.28 4.93
N LYS A 139 -7.36 -32.05 5.46
CA LYS A 139 -7.79 -30.73 5.95
C LYS A 139 -6.88 -30.21 7.07
N SER A 140 -6.57 -31.03 8.07
CA SER A 140 -5.68 -30.59 9.18
C SER A 140 -4.26 -30.29 8.70
N VAL A 141 -3.73 -31.08 7.75
CA VAL A 141 -2.41 -30.84 7.17
C VAL A 141 -2.41 -29.54 6.37
N THR A 142 -3.44 -29.30 5.56
CA THR A 142 -3.58 -28.04 4.79
C THR A 142 -3.69 -26.83 5.71
N GLU A 143 -4.47 -26.90 6.80
CA GLU A 143 -4.57 -25.82 7.80
C GLU A 143 -3.23 -25.51 8.48
N SER A 144 -2.47 -26.57 8.83
CA SER A 144 -1.13 -26.43 9.38
C SER A 144 -0.14 -25.82 8.37
N GLN A 145 -0.17 -26.27 7.11
CA GLN A 145 0.68 -25.75 6.04
C GLN A 145 0.35 -24.29 5.72
N ASN A 146 -0.93 -23.91 5.67
CA ASN A 146 -1.36 -22.54 5.46
C ASN A 146 -0.88 -21.62 6.60
N SER A 147 -0.95 -22.10 7.85
CA SER A 147 -0.43 -21.36 9.00
C SER A 147 1.09 -21.16 8.94
N GLN A 148 1.84 -22.16 8.46
CA GLN A 148 3.28 -22.03 8.23
C GLN A 148 3.60 -21.07 7.08
N MET A 149 2.85 -21.14 5.97
CA MET A 149 2.99 -20.23 4.84
C MET A 149 2.71 -18.78 5.23
N PHE A 150 1.70 -18.55 6.06
CA PHE A 150 1.38 -17.21 6.57
C PHE A 150 2.54 -16.63 7.42
N LYS A 151 3.12 -17.44 8.31
CA LYS A 151 4.31 -17.05 9.09
C LYS A 151 5.50 -16.74 8.20
N LEU A 152 5.75 -17.56 7.18
CA LEU A 152 6.83 -17.35 6.23
C LEU A 152 6.63 -16.09 5.39
N ALA A 153 5.41 -15.85 4.87
CA ALA A 153 5.06 -14.67 4.10
C ALA A 153 5.26 -13.38 4.91
N ASN A 154 4.83 -13.36 6.17
CA ASN A 154 5.06 -12.22 7.07
C ASN A 154 6.55 -11.98 7.33
N THR A 155 7.33 -13.05 7.48
CA THR A 155 8.79 -12.95 7.67
C THR A 155 9.48 -12.39 6.41
N LEU A 156 9.04 -12.81 5.22
CA LEU A 156 9.57 -12.30 3.95
C LEU A 156 9.19 -10.83 3.73
N LYS A 157 7.94 -10.45 4.00
CA LYS A 157 7.47 -9.06 3.91
C LYS A 157 8.22 -8.13 4.85
N GLN A 158 8.52 -8.60 6.06
CA GLN A 158 9.34 -7.85 7.02
C GLN A 158 10.78 -7.68 6.52
N LYS A 159 11.41 -8.74 6.00
CA LYS A 159 12.75 -8.66 5.39
C LYS A 159 12.79 -7.74 4.16
N GLU A 160 11.76 -7.74 3.34
CA GLU A 160 11.66 -6.87 2.17
C GLU A 160 11.53 -5.39 2.57
N ALA A 161 10.71 -5.09 3.59
CA ALA A 161 10.60 -3.75 4.16
C ALA A 161 11.94 -3.28 4.77
N ASP A 162 12.64 -4.15 5.49
CA ASP A 162 13.97 -3.87 6.05
C ASP A 162 15.00 -3.58 4.94
N HIS A 163 14.97 -4.36 3.86
CA HIS A 163 15.86 -4.18 2.72
C HIS A 163 15.58 -2.88 1.95
N LEU A 164 14.30 -2.54 1.75
CA LEU A 164 13.88 -1.26 1.16
C LEU A 164 14.29 -0.06 2.02
N ALA A 165 14.17 -0.18 3.35
CA ALA A 165 14.63 0.85 4.28
C ALA A 165 16.16 1.02 4.22
N GLN A 166 16.91 -0.08 4.13
CA GLN A 166 18.36 -0.06 3.94
C GLN A 166 18.75 0.60 2.60
N ILE A 167 18.09 0.23 1.50
CA ILE A 167 18.33 0.84 0.18
C ILE A 167 18.03 2.34 0.22
N LYS A 168 16.92 2.76 0.83
CA LYS A 168 16.55 4.18 0.96
C LYS A 168 17.58 4.96 1.78
N SER A 169 18.03 4.39 2.91
CA SER A 169 19.09 4.99 3.73
C SER A 169 20.42 5.09 2.96
N ARG A 170 20.78 4.05 2.20
CA ARG A 170 22.01 4.02 1.38
C ARG A 170 21.93 5.03 0.25
N ASN A 171 20.79 5.16 -0.43
CA ASN A 171 20.56 6.14 -1.48
C ASN A 171 20.54 7.58 -0.95
N GLN A 172 20.04 7.80 0.28
CA GLN A 172 20.12 9.10 0.94
C GLN A 172 21.58 9.47 1.25
N LYS A 173 22.38 8.53 1.75
CA LYS A 173 23.84 8.72 1.93
C LYS A 173 24.53 9.02 0.60
N ILE A 174 24.20 8.29 -0.46
CA ILE A 174 24.73 8.53 -1.82
C ILE A 174 24.34 9.93 -2.31
N ARG A 175 23.10 10.38 -2.14
CA ARG A 175 22.69 11.75 -2.51
C ARG A 175 23.43 12.83 -1.72
N ILE A 176 23.62 12.62 -0.41
CA ILE A 176 24.41 13.55 0.41
C ILE A 176 25.86 13.59 -0.09
N LEU A 177 26.46 12.43 -0.38
CA LEU A 177 27.81 12.35 -0.95
C LEU A 177 27.89 12.99 -2.34
N GLN A 178 26.87 12.81 -3.19
CA GLN A 178 26.75 13.41 -4.51
C GLN A 178 26.59 14.94 -4.44
N SER A 179 25.81 15.45 -3.48
CA SER A 179 25.68 16.91 -3.25
C SER A 179 27.00 17.53 -2.75
N LYS A 180 27.77 16.78 -1.96
CA LYS A 180 29.11 17.19 -1.52
C LYS A 180 30.13 17.09 -2.67
N THR A 181 29.99 16.14 -3.58
CA THR A 181 30.85 16.02 -4.77
C THR A 181 30.49 16.99 -5.89
N SER A 182 29.23 17.43 -6.02
CA SER A 182 28.83 18.50 -6.96
C SER A 182 29.41 19.86 -6.53
N LEU A 183 29.49 20.11 -5.21
CA LEU A 183 30.23 21.25 -4.63
C LEU A 183 31.74 21.23 -4.95
N ILE A 184 32.30 20.05 -5.25
CA ILE A 184 33.72 19.86 -5.61
C ILE A 184 33.91 19.89 -7.14
N LYS A 185 32.92 19.46 -7.93
CA LYS A 185 33.01 19.48 -9.41
C LYS A 185 32.94 20.89 -10.01
N ASP A 186 32.24 21.83 -9.36
CA ASP A 186 32.20 23.24 -9.81
C ASP A 186 33.34 24.11 -9.25
N LYS A 187 34.21 23.53 -8.42
CA LYS A 187 35.52 24.11 -8.11
C LYS A 187 36.57 23.07 -8.42
N THR A 188 36.89 22.92 -9.70
CA THR A 188 38.25 22.56 -10.12
C THR A 188 39.19 23.52 -9.39
N ILE A 189 39.72 23.09 -8.25
CA ILE A 189 40.85 23.73 -7.61
C ILE A 189 41.99 23.48 -8.57
N CYS A 190 42.20 24.41 -9.51
CA CYS A 190 43.41 24.45 -10.29
C CYS A 190 44.54 24.62 -9.28
N LEU A 191 45.41 23.63 -9.16
CA LEU A 191 46.50 23.61 -8.17
C LEU A 191 47.40 24.85 -8.31
N ASP A 192 47.42 25.45 -9.51
CA ASP A 192 48.11 26.70 -9.81
C ASP A 192 47.47 27.93 -9.13
N ASP A 193 46.15 27.97 -8.97
CA ASP A 193 45.44 29.08 -8.30
C ASP A 193 45.62 29.08 -6.78
N VAL A 194 45.85 27.91 -6.17
CA VAL A 194 46.15 27.79 -4.73
C VAL A 194 47.56 28.29 -4.42
N ILE A 195 48.51 28.09 -5.33
CA ILE A 195 49.91 28.49 -5.15
C ILE A 195 50.09 29.99 -5.47
N ALA A 196 49.29 30.56 -6.39
CA ALA A 196 49.50 31.93 -6.87
C ALA A 196 48.86 33.04 -6.02
N LYS A 197 47.90 32.75 -5.12
CA LYS A 197 47.16 33.78 -4.36
C LYS A 197 47.28 33.65 -2.84
N LYS A 198 48.49 33.85 -2.32
CA LYS A 198 48.84 34.58 -1.07
C LYS A 198 50.21 34.11 -0.55
N PRO A 199 51.02 35.00 0.07
CA PRO A 199 52.34 34.63 0.55
C PRO A 199 52.21 33.59 1.67
N LEU A 200 53.12 32.61 1.67
CA LEU A 200 53.24 31.56 2.67
C LEU A 200 53.22 32.16 4.09
N VAL A 201 52.24 31.76 4.90
CA VAL A 201 52.19 32.11 6.33
C VAL A 201 52.43 30.85 7.17
N SER A 202 53.67 30.74 7.64
CA SER A 202 54.19 29.85 8.70
C SER A 202 54.10 28.31 8.53
N PRO A 203 55.16 27.56 8.89
CA PRO A 203 55.19 26.09 8.86
C PRO A 203 54.05 25.41 9.66
N ASN A 204 53.63 25.99 10.78
CA ASN A 204 52.59 25.42 11.64
C ASN A 204 51.19 25.41 10.99
N MET A 205 50.88 26.42 10.16
CA MET A 205 49.58 26.47 9.50
C MET A 205 49.48 25.45 8.35
N PHE A 206 50.60 25.21 7.64
CA PHE A 206 50.68 24.15 6.63
C PHE A 206 50.54 22.76 7.27
N TYR A 207 51.24 22.51 8.38
CA TYR A 207 51.13 21.25 9.12
C TYR A 207 49.69 20.97 9.57
N SER A 208 48.99 21.98 10.12
CA SER A 208 47.60 21.82 10.54
C SER A 208 46.64 21.46 9.40
N LYS A 209 46.82 22.06 8.21
CA LYS A 209 46.02 21.75 7.02
C LYS A 209 46.36 20.40 6.40
N PHE A 210 47.64 20.02 6.42
CA PHE A 210 48.07 18.72 5.95
C PHE A 210 47.57 17.60 6.86
N VAL A 211 47.59 17.78 8.18
CA VAL A 211 47.01 16.83 9.15
C VAL A 211 45.50 16.71 8.96
N GLN A 212 44.78 17.83 8.77
CA GLN A 212 43.35 17.77 8.43
C GLN A 212 43.08 17.00 7.14
N MET A 213 43.91 17.17 6.11
CA MET A 213 43.76 16.47 4.84
C MET A 213 44.13 14.98 4.97
N LYS A 214 45.13 14.66 5.80
CA LYS A 214 45.51 13.28 6.16
C LYS A 214 44.34 12.56 6.82
N ASP A 215 43.73 13.17 7.83
CA ASP A 215 42.65 12.57 8.59
C ASP A 215 41.40 12.38 7.71
N GLN A 216 41.11 13.33 6.81
CA GLN A 216 40.02 13.19 5.83
C GLN A 216 40.24 12.07 4.82
N ILE A 217 41.48 11.88 4.35
CA ILE A 217 41.81 10.79 3.43
C ILE A 217 41.73 9.44 4.15
N GLN A 218 42.17 9.37 5.40
CA GLN A 218 42.11 8.16 6.22
C GLN A 218 40.67 7.76 6.56
N GLU A 219 39.82 8.73 6.90
CA GLU A 219 38.39 8.51 7.15
C GLU A 219 37.66 8.01 5.89
N MET A 220 38.02 8.54 4.70
CA MET A 220 37.49 8.03 3.43
C MET A 220 37.96 6.61 3.10
N LEU A 221 39.19 6.26 3.46
CA LEU A 221 39.75 4.91 3.27
C LEU A 221 39.14 3.88 4.22
N GLU A 222 38.87 4.25 5.48
CA GLU A 222 38.19 3.39 6.46
C GLU A 222 36.71 3.14 6.09
N LEU A 223 36.04 4.16 5.55
CA LEU A 223 34.69 3.99 5.01
C LEU A 223 34.66 3.05 3.81
N ALA A 224 35.65 3.13 2.93
CA ALA A 224 35.75 2.27 1.74
C ALA A 224 36.15 0.82 2.06
N SER A 225 36.95 0.58 3.11
CA SER A 225 37.40 -0.77 3.50
C SER A 225 36.30 -1.60 4.17
N SER A 226 35.38 -0.95 4.90
CA SER A 226 34.28 -1.63 5.62
C SER A 226 33.24 -2.29 4.71
N ASP A 227 33.05 -1.79 3.48
CA ASP A 227 32.04 -2.27 2.54
C ASP A 227 32.56 -3.36 1.57
N TYR A 228 33.88 -3.55 1.44
CA TYR A 228 34.49 -4.42 0.41
C TYR A 228 35.53 -5.44 0.90
N SER A 229 35.76 -5.58 2.21
CA SER A 229 36.75 -6.53 2.77
C SER A 229 38.16 -6.38 2.18
N ILE A 230 38.59 -5.15 1.92
CA ILE A 230 39.95 -4.85 1.44
C ILE A 230 40.78 -4.38 2.65
N ASN A 231 41.86 -5.11 2.96
CA ASN A 231 42.76 -4.76 4.04
C ASN A 231 43.80 -3.74 3.52
N ILE A 232 43.74 -2.51 4.01
CA ILE A 232 44.65 -1.43 3.64
C ILE A 232 45.59 -1.22 4.83
N GLN A 233 46.87 -1.57 4.70
CA GLN A 233 47.84 -1.25 5.75
C GLN A 233 48.04 0.26 5.84
N THR A 234 48.00 0.78 7.07
CA THR A 234 48.31 2.18 7.39
C THR A 234 49.68 2.56 6.87
N ILE A 235 49.72 3.60 6.02
CA ILE A 235 50.96 4.13 5.46
C ILE A 235 51.75 4.80 6.59
N PRO A 236 53.04 4.45 6.80
CA PRO A 236 53.84 5.06 7.86
C PRO A 236 54.24 6.47 7.43
N TYR A 237 53.50 7.48 7.90
CA TYR A 237 53.82 8.89 7.65
C TYR A 237 55.03 9.39 8.46
N GLU A 238 55.45 8.63 9.47
CA GLU A 238 56.56 9.00 10.37
C GLU A 238 57.93 8.93 9.68
N ASP A 239 58.10 8.04 8.69
CA ASP A 239 59.35 7.90 7.94
C ASP A 239 59.58 9.03 6.93
N VAL A 240 58.55 9.82 6.61
CA VAL A 240 58.61 10.89 5.60
C VAL A 240 59.38 12.12 6.11
N TRP A 241 59.54 12.27 7.43
CA TRP A 241 60.05 13.51 8.04
C TRP A 241 61.42 13.38 8.71
N LEU A 242 62.04 12.20 8.69
CA LEU A 242 63.22 11.97 9.52
C LEU A 242 64.51 12.59 9.02
N ASN A 243 64.57 13.19 7.82
CA ASN A 243 65.73 13.98 7.40
C ASN A 243 65.31 15.07 6.39
N HIS A 244 65.40 16.36 6.77
CA HIS A 244 66.11 17.43 6.04
C HIS A 244 65.58 18.85 6.34
N SER A 245 66.55 19.77 6.34
CA SER A 245 66.52 21.18 6.79
C SER A 245 65.82 22.11 5.77
N PRO A 246 65.27 23.28 6.17
CA PRO A 246 64.28 24.00 5.38
C PRO A 246 64.93 25.06 4.47
N LYS A 247 65.12 24.76 3.18
CA LYS A 247 65.27 25.79 2.13
C LYS A 247 64.69 25.32 0.77
N ASN A 248 63.53 25.88 0.43
CA ASN A 248 63.10 26.38 -0.89
C ASN A 248 63.23 25.55 -2.20
N GLU A 249 63.28 24.22 -2.21
CA GLU A 249 63.20 23.43 -3.46
C GLU A 249 62.14 22.30 -3.47
N TYR A 250 60.96 22.51 -2.89
CA TYR A 250 59.93 21.46 -2.77
C TYR A 250 59.08 21.16 -4.03
N ARG A 251 59.39 21.69 -5.22
CA ARG A 251 58.50 21.51 -6.40
C ARG A 251 58.81 20.29 -7.27
N GLU A 252 60.08 19.94 -7.43
CA GLU A 252 60.49 18.79 -8.25
C GLU A 252 60.57 17.48 -7.44
N GLU A 253 60.85 17.56 -6.14
CA GLU A 253 60.89 16.40 -5.24
C GLU A 253 59.48 15.84 -4.94
N ILE A 254 58.45 16.69 -4.89
CA ILE A 254 57.05 16.24 -4.73
C ILE A 254 56.57 15.46 -5.97
N LYS A 255 57.05 15.81 -7.18
CA LYS A 255 56.73 15.05 -8.40
C LYS A 255 57.41 13.68 -8.41
N GLN A 256 58.63 13.56 -7.89
CA GLN A 256 59.31 12.27 -7.71
C GLN A 256 58.66 11.42 -6.61
N LEU A 257 58.23 12.03 -5.50
CA LEU A 257 57.52 11.32 -4.43
C LEU A 257 56.17 10.77 -4.89
N LEU A 258 55.43 11.52 -5.71
CA LEU A 258 54.17 11.04 -6.30
C LEU A 258 54.39 9.89 -7.29
N SER A 259 55.49 9.90 -8.07
CA SER A 259 55.78 8.78 -8.99
C SER A 259 56.18 7.49 -8.26
N ILE A 260 56.88 7.60 -7.13
CA ILE A 260 57.20 6.46 -6.24
C ILE A 260 55.96 5.95 -5.51
N PHE A 261 55.02 6.85 -5.17
CA PHE A 261 53.76 6.48 -4.52
C PHE A 261 52.87 5.64 -5.45
N PHE A 262 52.80 5.98 -6.73
CA PHE A 262 52.05 5.18 -7.71
C PHE A 262 52.74 3.86 -8.07
N SER A 263 54.08 3.78 -8.01
CA SER A 263 54.80 2.54 -8.33
C SER A 263 54.73 1.47 -7.24
N LYS A 264 54.40 1.85 -6.00
CA LYS A 264 54.24 0.92 -4.86
C LYS A 264 52.82 0.33 -4.71
N ILE A 265 51.84 0.81 -5.48
CA ILE A 265 50.46 0.26 -5.47
C ILE A 265 50.37 -1.10 -6.19
N ASP A 266 51.35 -1.45 -7.03
CA ASP A 266 51.23 -2.63 -7.91
C ASP A 266 51.94 -3.91 -7.43
N ASN A 267 52.65 -3.96 -6.30
CA ASN A 267 53.32 -5.20 -5.87
C ASN A 267 53.19 -5.49 -4.37
N ASN A 268 52.41 -6.53 -4.07
CA ASN A 268 52.14 -7.07 -2.74
C ASN A 268 53.16 -8.15 -2.35
N THR A 269 53.82 -8.05 -1.20
CA THR A 269 54.33 -9.22 -0.44
C THR A 269 54.63 -8.92 1.05
N LEU A 270 53.82 -9.54 1.92
CA LEU A 270 54.12 -10.41 3.10
C LEU A 270 55.47 -10.19 3.84
N THR A 271 55.65 -10.16 5.17
CA THR A 271 55.06 -10.89 6.32
C THR A 271 55.75 -10.41 7.62
N ALA A 272 55.18 -10.65 8.81
CA ALA A 272 55.82 -10.60 10.15
C ALA A 272 55.42 -11.90 10.93
N PRO A 273 55.73 -12.16 12.24
CA PRO A 273 56.59 -11.52 13.27
C PRO A 273 57.31 -12.58 14.19
N GLU A 274 57.66 -12.19 15.45
CA GLU A 274 57.83 -12.96 16.73
C GLU A 274 59.18 -12.66 17.45
N LYS A 275 59.39 -12.62 18.79
CA LYS A 275 58.67 -13.09 19.99
C LYS A 275 59.29 -12.54 21.32
N SER A 276 58.48 -12.59 22.40
CA SER A 276 58.70 -12.91 23.84
C SER A 276 59.60 -12.12 24.83
N GLU A 277 58.90 -11.50 25.81
CA GLU A 277 58.87 -11.69 27.29
C GLU A 277 60.13 -11.80 28.21
N ALA A 278 60.04 -11.06 29.34
CA ALA A 278 60.85 -11.13 30.56
C ALA A 278 59.96 -11.29 31.83
N SER A 279 60.55 -11.75 32.95
CA SER A 279 59.94 -12.31 34.18
C SER A 279 59.17 -11.33 35.12
N LYS A 280 58.20 -11.89 35.88
CA LYS A 280 57.02 -11.22 36.50
C LYS A 280 57.10 -10.84 38.00
N PRO A 281 56.33 -9.81 38.45
CA PRO A 281 55.82 -9.58 39.81
C PRO A 281 54.57 -10.45 40.13
N ILE A 282 54.24 -10.67 41.42
CA ILE A 282 53.04 -11.43 41.84
C ILE A 282 51.77 -10.72 41.36
N ARG A 283 50.93 -11.40 40.56
CA ARG A 283 49.68 -10.86 40.03
C ARG A 283 48.51 -11.55 40.74
N LEU A 284 47.64 -10.78 41.40
CA LEU A 284 46.40 -11.27 42.04
C LEU A 284 45.47 -12.03 41.06
N GLU A 285 45.64 -11.78 39.76
CA GLU A 285 44.98 -12.50 38.64
C GLU A 285 45.34 -13.98 38.57
N ASP A 286 46.50 -14.36 39.13
CA ASP A 286 46.93 -15.76 39.24
C ASP A 286 46.20 -16.49 40.39
N TYR A 287 45.60 -15.74 41.33
CA TYR A 287 44.91 -16.27 42.52
C TYR A 287 43.39 -16.18 42.45
N LEU A 288 42.84 -15.15 41.80
CA LEU A 288 41.41 -14.87 41.76
C LEU A 288 40.88 -14.86 40.31
N GLU A 289 39.72 -15.49 40.13
CA GLU A 289 38.93 -15.41 38.92
C GLU A 289 37.71 -14.54 39.16
N LEU A 290 37.55 -13.51 38.33
CA LEU A 290 36.40 -12.61 38.38
C LEU A 290 35.58 -12.77 37.10
N THR A 291 34.27 -12.96 37.24
CA THR A 291 33.32 -13.11 36.13
C THR A 291 32.10 -12.22 36.35
N PHE A 292 31.52 -11.71 35.27
CA PHE A 292 30.35 -10.83 35.31
C PHE A 292 29.13 -11.53 34.72
N SER A 293 27.93 -11.11 35.12
CA SER A 293 26.70 -11.43 34.38
C SER A 293 26.69 -10.76 33.00
N GLU A 294 25.90 -11.27 32.05
CA GLU A 294 25.80 -10.72 30.69
C GLU A 294 25.40 -9.23 30.66
N ASP A 295 24.58 -8.81 31.63
CA ASP A 295 24.12 -7.43 31.82
C ASP A 295 25.04 -6.59 32.73
N LYS A 296 26.17 -7.16 33.19
CA LYS A 296 27.11 -6.57 34.14
C LYS A 296 26.49 -6.10 35.47
N THR A 297 25.26 -6.52 35.80
CA THR A 297 24.60 -6.15 37.07
C THR A 297 25.08 -6.97 38.26
N SER A 298 25.81 -8.06 38.04
CA SER A 298 26.37 -8.90 39.10
C SER A 298 27.83 -9.27 38.81
N ALA A 299 28.70 -9.14 39.80
CA ALA A 299 30.08 -9.59 39.75
C ALA A 299 30.29 -10.78 40.69
N PHE A 300 30.98 -11.80 40.18
CA PHE A 300 31.25 -13.05 40.87
C PHE A 300 32.75 -13.29 40.97
N VAL A 301 33.21 -13.77 42.13
CA VAL A 301 34.61 -14.12 42.38
C VAL A 301 34.76 -15.60 42.73
N ARG A 302 35.87 -16.21 42.32
CA ARG A 302 36.28 -17.58 42.68
C ARG A 302 37.79 -17.62 42.91
N THR A 303 38.27 -18.44 43.84
CA THR A 303 39.71 -18.68 44.00
C THR A 303 40.20 -19.71 42.97
N ARG A 304 41.41 -19.52 42.43
CA ARG A 304 42.12 -20.49 41.59
C ARG A 304 43.01 -21.42 42.41
N VAL A 305 43.26 -21.11 43.69
CA VAL A 305 44.25 -21.78 44.55
C VAL A 305 43.58 -22.43 45.76
N ARG A 306 44.08 -23.62 46.15
CA ARG A 306 43.54 -24.43 47.27
C ARG A 306 43.74 -23.81 48.64
N ASP A 307 44.74 -22.96 48.80
CA ASP A 307 45.03 -22.29 50.06
C ASP A 307 45.29 -20.80 49.79
N PRO A 308 44.27 -19.94 49.95
CA PRO A 308 44.40 -18.49 49.77
C PRO A 308 45.03 -17.78 50.97
N GLN A 309 45.73 -18.49 51.87
CA GLN A 309 46.41 -17.93 53.04
C GLN A 309 47.43 -16.86 52.62
N GLY A 310 47.01 -15.60 52.68
CA GLY A 310 47.76 -14.43 52.25
C GLY A 310 46.92 -13.34 51.58
N LEU A 311 45.67 -13.63 51.20
CA LEU A 311 44.72 -12.63 50.70
C LEU A 311 44.04 -11.89 51.84
N ASP A 312 44.16 -10.57 51.84
CA ASP A 312 43.46 -9.67 52.76
C ASP A 312 42.24 -9.02 52.08
N VAL A 313 41.21 -8.66 52.86
CA VAL A 313 39.98 -8.02 52.35
C VAL A 313 40.32 -6.70 51.67
N ASP A 314 41.28 -5.95 52.18
CA ASP A 314 41.73 -4.69 51.58
C ASP A 314 42.40 -4.92 50.21
N GLN A 315 43.15 -6.01 50.05
CA GLN A 315 43.75 -6.38 48.75
C GLN A 315 42.68 -6.80 47.74
N ILE A 316 41.63 -7.50 48.18
CA ILE A 316 40.50 -7.88 47.32
C ILE A 316 39.71 -6.65 46.91
N LYS A 317 39.41 -5.74 47.83
CA LYS A 317 38.70 -4.48 47.51
C LYS A 317 39.51 -3.60 46.56
N GLU A 318 40.83 -3.51 46.76
CA GLU A 318 41.71 -2.78 45.84
C GLU A 318 41.71 -3.43 44.44
N PHE A 319 41.72 -4.77 44.38
CA PHE A 319 41.60 -5.52 43.14
C PHE A 319 40.24 -5.29 42.44
N LEU A 320 39.13 -5.28 43.18
CA LEU A 320 37.80 -4.97 42.64
C LEU A 320 37.74 -3.55 42.07
N ARG A 321 38.32 -2.58 42.79
CA ARG A 321 38.41 -1.18 42.34
C ARG A 321 39.26 -1.05 41.07
N GLN A 322 40.40 -1.74 41.00
CA GLN A 322 41.23 -1.80 39.79
C GLN A 322 40.51 -2.44 38.60
N LYS A 323 39.60 -3.38 38.86
CA LYS A 323 38.74 -4.01 37.83
C LYS A 323 37.43 -3.25 37.56
N GLY A 324 37.26 -2.05 38.15
CA GLY A 324 36.15 -1.14 37.86
C GLY A 324 34.85 -1.42 38.63
N ILE A 325 34.87 -2.27 39.67
CA ILE A 325 33.71 -2.52 40.53
C ILE A 325 33.74 -1.52 41.68
N ASN A 326 32.85 -0.53 41.63
CA ASN A 326 32.85 0.61 42.55
C ASN A 326 31.59 0.68 43.42
N SER A 327 30.54 -0.09 43.09
CA SER A 327 29.25 -0.04 43.75
C SER A 327 28.70 -1.45 44.00
N GLY A 328 27.91 -1.61 45.06
CA GLY A 328 27.23 -2.87 45.36
C GLY A 328 28.10 -3.99 45.93
N ILE A 329 29.34 -3.70 46.35
CA ILE A 329 30.26 -4.67 46.97
C ILE A 329 29.67 -5.20 48.28
N LYS A 330 29.68 -6.53 48.47
CA LYS A 330 29.16 -7.17 49.70
C LYS A 330 30.01 -6.80 50.92
N ASN A 331 29.39 -6.82 52.10
CA ASN A 331 30.04 -6.44 53.37
C ASN A 331 31.30 -7.25 53.67
N ASP A 332 32.25 -6.62 54.33
CA ASP A 332 33.60 -7.14 54.65
C ASP A 332 33.55 -8.50 55.33
N HIS A 333 32.66 -8.67 56.32
CA HIS A 333 32.50 -9.95 57.02
C HIS A 333 32.06 -11.11 56.12
N LEU A 334 31.32 -10.85 55.04
CA LEU A 334 30.94 -11.88 54.07
C LEU A 334 32.12 -12.25 53.17
N ILE A 335 32.98 -11.27 52.85
CA ILE A 335 34.20 -11.48 52.08
C ILE A 335 35.23 -12.25 52.93
N GLU A 336 35.43 -11.88 54.19
CA GLU A 336 36.28 -12.60 55.16
C GLU A 336 35.84 -14.05 55.33
N PHE A 337 34.53 -14.26 55.54
CA PHE A 337 33.95 -15.57 55.68
C PHE A 337 34.18 -16.41 54.41
N TRP A 338 33.99 -15.82 53.23
CA TRP A 338 34.28 -16.48 51.96
C TRP A 338 35.76 -16.87 51.84
N ILE A 339 36.71 -15.96 52.13
CA ILE A 339 38.16 -16.27 52.08
C ILE A 339 38.50 -17.47 52.98
N SER A 340 37.89 -17.56 54.17
CA SER A 340 38.19 -18.60 55.16
C SER A 340 37.71 -20.01 54.77
N GLN A 341 36.77 -20.14 53.82
CA GLN A 341 36.14 -21.41 53.45
C GLN A 341 36.22 -21.73 51.95
N THR A 342 36.68 -20.78 51.14
CA THR A 342 36.69 -20.92 49.68
C THR A 342 37.75 -21.92 49.24
N THR A 343 37.36 -22.76 48.28
CA THR A 343 38.26 -23.70 47.61
C THR A 343 38.09 -23.53 46.09
N PRO A 344 39.05 -23.98 45.27
CA PRO A 344 38.92 -23.89 43.83
C PRO A 344 37.67 -24.56 43.30
N ASP A 345 37.12 -25.55 43.99
CA ASP A 345 35.91 -26.28 43.56
C ASP A 345 34.60 -25.69 44.10
N ALA A 346 34.67 -24.62 44.91
CA ALA A 346 33.50 -23.95 45.45
C ALA A 346 32.70 -23.17 44.38
N GLU A 347 31.40 -22.97 44.65
CA GLU A 347 30.55 -22.11 43.83
C GLU A 347 31.06 -20.65 43.82
N LYS A 348 30.79 -19.95 42.72
CA LYS A 348 31.21 -18.56 42.57
C LYS A 348 30.48 -17.68 43.58
N PHE A 349 31.22 -16.85 44.31
CA PHE A 349 30.66 -15.94 45.30
C PHE A 349 30.25 -14.62 44.64
N ILE A 350 29.02 -14.17 44.87
CA ILE A 350 28.57 -12.84 44.42
C ILE A 350 29.29 -11.80 45.26
N ILE A 351 30.25 -11.11 44.67
CA ILE A 351 31.06 -10.11 45.37
C ILE A 351 30.50 -8.69 45.21
N ALA A 352 29.76 -8.41 44.14
CA ALA A 352 29.03 -7.15 43.98
C ALA A 352 27.72 -7.31 43.19
N GLU A 353 26.71 -6.48 43.51
CA GLU A 353 25.37 -6.53 42.89
C GLU A 353 24.78 -5.11 42.71
N GLY A 354 24.37 -4.79 41.47
CA GLY A 354 23.74 -3.52 41.07
C GLY A 354 22.20 -3.54 41.12
N GLN A 355 21.55 -2.48 40.61
CA GLN A 355 20.09 -2.37 40.53
C GLN A 355 19.56 -2.75 39.14
N LYS A 356 18.67 -3.75 39.09
CA LYS A 356 18.12 -4.26 37.81
C LYS A 356 17.15 -3.27 37.14
N PRO A 357 17.28 -3.02 35.82
CA PRO A 357 16.33 -2.18 35.08
C PRO A 357 14.96 -2.86 34.90
N LYS A 358 13.90 -2.06 34.73
CA LYS A 358 12.57 -2.52 34.28
C LYS A 358 12.37 -2.18 32.82
N HIS A 359 12.06 -3.16 31.97
CA HIS A 359 11.85 -2.96 30.54
C HIS A 359 10.55 -2.22 30.22
N SER A 360 10.58 -1.41 29.16
CA SER A 360 9.42 -0.75 28.57
C SER A 360 8.54 -1.72 27.76
N ARG A 361 7.30 -1.32 27.46
CA ARG A 361 6.38 -2.03 26.55
C ARG A 361 5.77 -1.05 25.56
N ASP A 362 5.80 -1.40 24.28
CA ASP A 362 5.22 -0.61 23.19
C ASP A 362 3.69 -0.53 23.27
N ALA A 363 3.12 0.47 22.61
CA ALA A 363 1.67 0.59 22.43
C ALA A 363 1.13 -0.51 21.49
N GLU A 364 -0.10 -0.97 21.74
CA GLU A 364 -0.76 -2.01 20.93
C GLU A 364 -2.12 -1.50 20.46
N ILE A 365 -2.45 -1.66 19.18
CA ILE A 365 -3.77 -1.32 18.62
C ILE A 365 -4.49 -2.62 18.25
N THR A 366 -5.72 -2.77 18.74
CA THR A 366 -6.63 -3.88 18.41
C THR A 366 -7.73 -3.36 17.49
N TYR A 367 -7.87 -3.96 16.30
CA TYR A 367 -8.97 -3.68 15.38
C TYR A 367 -10.09 -4.71 15.56
N HIS A 368 -11.33 -4.24 15.64
CA HIS A 368 -12.52 -5.07 15.85
C HIS A 368 -13.27 -5.39 14.55
N PHE A 369 -12.63 -5.15 13.40
CA PHE A 369 -13.10 -5.57 12.10
C PHE A 369 -11.96 -6.29 11.35
N PRO A 370 -12.27 -7.21 10.42
CA PRO A 370 -11.28 -7.80 9.53
C PRO A 370 -10.55 -6.69 8.77
N VAL A 371 -9.25 -6.54 8.98
CA VAL A 371 -8.40 -5.55 8.28
C VAL A 371 -7.87 -6.07 6.94
N ASP A 372 -7.87 -7.39 6.74
CA ASP A 372 -7.40 -8.08 5.53
C ASP A 372 -8.55 -8.86 4.82
N PHE A 373 -9.67 -8.21 4.50
CA PHE A 373 -10.79 -8.86 3.78
C PHE A 373 -10.65 -8.82 2.24
N LEU A 374 -9.68 -8.07 1.72
CA LEU A 374 -9.31 -8.06 0.30
C LEU A 374 -8.49 -9.31 -0.07
N MET A 375 -9.06 -10.50 0.10
CA MET A 375 -8.56 -11.66 -0.64
C MET A 375 -9.12 -11.62 -2.06
N ALA A 376 -8.23 -11.60 -3.06
CA ALA A 376 -8.58 -11.85 -4.44
C ALA A 376 -9.00 -13.33 -4.58
N GLY A 377 -10.22 -13.66 -4.12
CA GLY A 377 -10.79 -15.01 -4.11
C GLY A 377 -9.93 -16.10 -3.46
N LYS A 378 -10.41 -17.34 -3.48
CA LYS A 378 -9.56 -18.51 -3.17
C LYS A 378 -8.88 -19.00 -4.44
N LEU A 379 -7.56 -19.15 -4.42
CA LEU A 379 -6.84 -19.83 -5.49
C LEU A 379 -7.27 -21.31 -5.53
N LYS A 380 -7.88 -21.74 -6.64
CA LYS A 380 -8.18 -23.15 -6.90
C LYS A 380 -6.90 -23.92 -7.18
N SER A 381 -6.99 -25.24 -7.06
CA SER A 381 -5.88 -26.16 -7.35
C SER A 381 -5.34 -26.09 -8.78
N ASP A 382 -6.08 -25.46 -9.70
CA ASP A 382 -5.70 -25.25 -11.11
C ASP A 382 -5.07 -23.87 -11.38
N GLY A 383 -4.85 -23.04 -10.35
CA GLY A 383 -4.31 -21.69 -10.49
C GLY A 383 -5.34 -20.63 -10.88
N SER A 384 -6.62 -20.99 -11.07
CA SER A 384 -7.71 -20.02 -11.24
C SER A 384 -8.20 -19.51 -9.89
N ILE A 385 -8.61 -18.25 -9.82
CA ILE A 385 -9.12 -17.64 -8.59
C ILE A 385 -10.65 -17.82 -8.55
N ASP A 386 -11.17 -18.41 -7.48
CA ASP A 386 -12.61 -18.43 -7.19
C ASP A 386 -13.04 -17.12 -6.52
N PHE A 387 -13.54 -16.19 -7.32
CA PHE A 387 -14.02 -14.89 -6.88
C PHE A 387 -15.38 -14.92 -6.17
N ARG A 388 -16.04 -16.09 -6.07
CA ARG A 388 -17.33 -16.24 -5.38
C ARG A 388 -17.19 -16.45 -3.87
N GLU A 389 -16.03 -16.94 -3.41
CA GLU A 389 -15.70 -17.07 -1.98
C GLU A 389 -14.73 -15.96 -1.56
N ARG A 390 -15.15 -14.70 -1.73
CA ARG A 390 -14.58 -13.58 -0.96
C ARG A 390 -15.24 -13.69 0.40
N GLY A 391 -14.49 -13.81 1.48
CA GLY A 391 -15.08 -13.90 2.83
C GLY A 391 -16.12 -12.81 3.09
N GLU A 392 -16.95 -12.97 4.12
CA GLU A 392 -18.01 -12.01 4.44
C GLU A 392 -17.46 -10.58 4.48
N THR A 393 -18.06 -9.69 3.68
CA THR A 393 -17.72 -8.27 3.65
C THR A 393 -18.01 -7.69 5.03
N PRO A 394 -17.03 -7.07 5.70
CA PRO A 394 -17.25 -6.57 7.04
C PRO A 394 -18.27 -5.43 6.99
N PHE A 395 -19.32 -5.54 7.79
CA PHE A 395 -20.34 -4.51 7.94
C PHE A 395 -20.41 -4.14 9.41
N VAL A 396 -20.39 -2.83 9.69
CA VAL A 396 -20.47 -2.28 11.03
C VAL A 396 -21.70 -1.40 11.14
N GLY A 397 -22.43 -1.58 12.23
CA GLY A 397 -23.53 -0.69 12.58
C GLY A 397 -23.01 0.60 13.20
N LYS A 398 -23.82 1.64 13.12
CA LYS A 398 -23.60 2.89 13.86
C LYS A 398 -23.37 2.57 15.34
N ASP A 399 -22.44 3.31 15.94
CA ASP A 399 -21.97 3.21 17.32
C ASP A 399 -21.14 1.96 17.67
N MET A 400 -20.82 1.10 16.70
CA MET A 400 -19.96 -0.05 16.91
C MET A 400 -18.50 0.35 17.15
N LEU A 401 -17.83 -0.32 18.10
CA LEU A 401 -16.39 -0.14 18.37
C LEU A 401 -15.55 -0.73 17.24
N LEU A 402 -14.66 0.06 16.65
CA LEU A 402 -13.84 -0.32 15.49
C LEU A 402 -12.38 -0.57 15.83
N ALA A 403 -11.80 0.23 16.74
CA ALA A 403 -10.41 0.10 17.16
C ALA A 403 -10.19 0.54 18.61
N GLU A 404 -9.24 -0.09 19.31
CA GLU A 404 -8.82 0.23 20.68
C GLU A 404 -7.28 0.26 20.78
N LYS A 405 -6.72 1.31 21.38
CA LYS A 405 -5.29 1.47 21.65
C LYS A 405 -4.97 1.25 23.13
N LYS A 406 -4.02 0.36 23.41
CA LYS A 406 -3.35 0.23 24.71
C LYS A 406 -2.12 1.15 24.74
N PRO A 407 -2.02 2.08 25.70
CA PRO A 407 -0.91 3.03 25.77
C PRO A 407 0.41 2.35 26.14
N PRO A 408 1.56 2.97 25.78
CA PRO A 408 2.89 2.43 26.08
C PRO A 408 3.21 2.50 27.58
N VAL A 409 4.05 1.57 28.06
CA VAL A 409 4.55 1.55 29.45
C VAL A 409 6.04 1.87 29.46
N TYR A 410 6.41 2.92 30.19
CA TYR A 410 7.80 3.35 30.33
C TYR A 410 8.61 2.41 31.25
N GLY A 411 9.84 2.12 30.84
CA GLY A 411 10.80 1.39 31.65
C GLY A 411 11.43 2.26 32.74
N MET A 412 12.12 1.63 33.69
CA MET A 412 12.95 2.31 34.70
C MET A 412 14.41 1.91 34.52
N THR A 413 15.32 2.88 34.50
CA THR A 413 16.76 2.66 34.36
C THR A 413 17.34 1.88 35.55
N GLY A 414 18.33 1.03 35.28
CA GLY A 414 19.10 0.29 36.29
C GLY A 414 20.48 0.92 36.54
N LEU A 415 21.23 0.38 37.50
CA LEU A 415 22.62 0.74 37.79
C LEU A 415 23.47 -0.54 37.79
N ASP A 416 24.56 -0.57 37.04
CA ASP A 416 25.49 -1.71 37.04
C ASP A 416 26.47 -1.69 38.24
N VAL A 417 27.33 -2.71 38.37
CA VAL A 417 28.31 -2.82 39.48
C VAL A 417 29.46 -1.81 39.40
N SER A 418 29.64 -1.15 38.25
CA SER A 418 30.57 -0.02 38.05
C SER A 418 29.97 1.33 38.46
N GLY A 419 28.64 1.40 38.62
CA GLY A 419 27.89 2.62 38.92
C GLY A 419 27.40 3.36 37.67
N GLU A 420 27.47 2.75 36.49
CA GLU A 420 26.94 3.33 35.25
C GLU A 420 25.45 3.01 35.07
N ILE A 421 24.73 3.92 34.40
CA ILE A 421 23.30 3.81 34.16
C ILE A 421 23.04 2.78 33.05
N VAL A 422 22.26 1.75 33.37
CA VAL A 422 21.76 0.80 32.37
C VAL A 422 20.53 1.41 31.69
N HIS A 423 20.74 1.95 30.49
CA HIS A 423 19.69 2.56 29.69
C HIS A 423 18.63 1.54 29.24
N VAL A 424 17.36 1.90 29.38
CA VAL A 424 16.21 1.14 28.87
C VAL A 424 15.62 1.89 27.68
N SER A 425 15.35 1.18 26.58
CA SER A 425 14.75 1.75 25.38
C SER A 425 13.39 2.41 25.69
N GLU A 426 13.14 3.58 25.11
CA GLU A 426 11.81 4.20 25.18
C GLU A 426 10.78 3.37 24.42
N PRO A 427 9.56 3.19 24.95
CA PRO A 427 8.51 2.44 24.25
C PRO A 427 8.04 3.20 23.01
N ARG A 428 7.72 2.46 21.94
CA ARG A 428 7.12 3.03 20.73
C ARG A 428 5.64 3.33 20.98
N ASP A 429 5.24 4.57 20.69
CA ASP A 429 3.83 4.94 20.66
C ASP A 429 3.28 4.86 19.23
N LEU A 430 2.16 4.17 19.05
CA LEU A 430 1.52 4.00 17.74
C LEU A 430 0.41 5.05 17.56
N SER A 431 0.39 5.71 16.41
CA SER A 431 -0.70 6.62 16.02
C SER A 431 -1.81 5.86 15.28
N PHE A 432 -3.07 6.13 15.63
CA PHE A 432 -4.26 5.68 14.90
C PHE A 432 -5.29 6.81 14.87
N GLY A 433 -6.05 6.94 13.78
CA GLY A 433 -6.91 8.10 13.53
C GLY A 433 -8.34 7.73 13.10
N ALA A 434 -9.30 8.61 13.36
CA ALA A 434 -10.69 8.48 12.92
C ALA A 434 -10.89 9.26 11.61
N GLY A 435 -11.30 8.56 10.56
CA GLY A 435 -11.63 9.11 9.24
C GLY A 435 -13.14 9.24 9.02
N THR A 436 -13.57 9.36 7.77
CA THR A 436 -14.97 9.59 7.38
C THR A 436 -15.89 8.50 7.94
N GLY A 437 -17.05 8.89 8.46
CA GLY A 437 -18.04 7.94 9.00
C GLY A 437 -17.65 7.33 10.35
N THR A 438 -16.64 7.88 11.04
CA THR A 438 -16.20 7.43 12.38
C THR A 438 -16.02 8.60 13.34
N ARG A 439 -15.92 8.28 14.64
CA ARG A 439 -15.61 9.24 15.71
C ARG A 439 -14.70 8.63 16.76
N THR A 440 -13.92 9.45 17.45
CA THR A 440 -13.01 9.01 18.53
C THR A 440 -13.65 9.19 19.91
N SER A 441 -13.29 8.36 20.88
CA SER A 441 -13.62 8.55 22.30
C SER A 441 -12.94 9.79 22.91
N ALA A 442 -13.49 10.30 24.01
CA ALA A 442 -12.96 11.47 24.71
C ALA A 442 -11.53 11.28 25.26
N ASP A 443 -11.14 10.04 25.56
CA ASP A 443 -9.78 9.68 26.00
C ASP A 443 -8.80 9.48 24.84
N GLY A 444 -9.28 9.51 23.59
CA GLY A 444 -8.45 9.28 22.39
C GLY A 444 -8.01 7.83 22.19
N LEU A 445 -8.51 6.88 22.97
CA LEU A 445 -8.05 5.47 22.95
C LEU A 445 -8.97 4.53 22.15
N ARG A 446 -10.15 4.98 21.70
CA ARG A 446 -11.12 4.16 20.97
C ARG A 446 -11.73 4.89 19.77
N ILE A 447 -12.07 4.16 18.72
CA ILE A 447 -12.80 4.66 17.54
C ILE A 447 -14.12 3.92 17.38
N TYR A 448 -15.20 4.65 17.11
CA TYR A 448 -16.55 4.13 16.88
C TYR A 448 -17.05 4.50 15.48
N ALA A 449 -17.92 3.67 14.92
CA ALA A 449 -18.67 3.98 13.69
C ALA A 449 -19.73 5.07 13.96
N ASP A 450 -19.82 6.08 13.10
CA ASP A 450 -20.83 7.14 13.18
C ASP A 450 -22.03 6.90 12.26
N ILE A 451 -21.84 6.04 11.25
CA ILE A 451 -22.85 5.60 10.29
C ILE A 451 -22.81 4.07 10.14
N ASP A 452 -23.88 3.49 9.63
CA ASP A 452 -23.90 2.10 9.17
C ASP A 452 -23.10 1.96 7.87
N GLY A 453 -22.26 0.94 7.74
CA GLY A 453 -21.49 0.75 6.51
C GLY A 453 -20.32 -0.22 6.62
N GLN A 454 -19.43 -0.15 5.63
CA GLN A 454 -18.23 -0.99 5.57
C GLN A 454 -17.03 -0.27 6.19
N PRO A 455 -16.33 -0.85 7.17
CA PRO A 455 -15.13 -0.27 7.75
C PRO A 455 -13.92 -0.44 6.82
N TYR A 456 -13.06 0.57 6.76
CA TYR A 456 -11.85 0.61 5.96
C TYR A 456 -10.67 1.13 6.82
N LEU A 457 -9.53 0.44 6.77
CA LEU A 457 -8.27 0.88 7.38
C LEU A 457 -7.30 1.31 6.28
N ASP A 458 -6.87 2.57 6.30
CA ASP A 458 -5.89 3.05 5.35
C ASP A 458 -4.44 2.71 5.75
N ALA A 459 -3.49 2.92 4.82
CA ALA A 459 -2.07 2.66 5.05
C ALA A 459 -1.42 3.57 6.11
N MET A 460 -2.11 4.64 6.54
CA MET A 460 -1.66 5.58 7.58
C MET A 460 -2.24 5.25 8.96
N GLY A 461 -3.10 4.22 9.07
CA GLY A 461 -3.72 3.80 10.33
C GLY A 461 -5.02 4.52 10.66
N ASN A 462 -5.66 5.18 9.69
CA ASN A 462 -6.98 5.78 9.90
C ASN A 462 -8.11 4.78 9.61
N VAL A 463 -9.09 4.75 10.50
CA VAL A 463 -10.28 3.91 10.39
C VAL A 463 -11.44 4.76 9.87
N SER A 464 -12.10 4.35 8.78
CA SER A 464 -13.26 5.01 8.16
C SER A 464 -14.42 4.03 7.97
N VAL A 465 -15.66 4.51 7.79
CA VAL A 465 -16.84 3.71 7.44
C VAL A 465 -17.58 4.35 6.26
N TYR A 466 -17.96 3.56 5.25
CA TYR A 466 -18.67 4.02 4.03
C TYR A 466 -20.01 3.30 3.84
N PRO A 467 -21.08 3.98 3.37
CA PRO A 467 -22.37 3.35 3.08
C PRO A 467 -22.32 2.44 1.83
N GLU A 468 -23.15 1.39 1.80
CA GLU A 468 -23.21 0.39 0.72
C GLU A 468 -24.60 0.33 0.07
N LEU A 469 -24.65 0.25 -1.27
CA LEU A 469 -25.84 -0.03 -2.06
C LEU A 469 -25.71 -1.41 -2.73
N ARG A 470 -26.55 -2.36 -2.31
CA ARG A 470 -26.57 -3.72 -2.85
C ARG A 470 -27.79 -3.97 -3.73
N ILE A 471 -27.55 -4.37 -4.98
CA ILE A 471 -28.57 -4.68 -5.98
C ILE A 471 -28.58 -6.18 -6.23
N LYS A 472 -29.66 -6.84 -5.78
CA LYS A 472 -29.90 -8.27 -5.96
C LYS A 472 -30.46 -8.53 -7.37
N GLY A 473 -29.63 -8.36 -8.39
CA GLY A 473 -30.02 -8.55 -9.79
C GLY A 473 -29.23 -7.65 -10.75
N ASP A 474 -29.80 -7.48 -11.94
CA ASP A 474 -29.21 -6.68 -13.01
C ASP A 474 -29.53 -5.18 -12.86
N VAL A 475 -28.69 -4.35 -13.46
CA VAL A 475 -29.03 -2.94 -13.73
C VAL A 475 -29.71 -2.88 -15.08
N CYS A 476 -31.02 -2.68 -15.07
CA CYS A 476 -31.95 -2.80 -16.20
C CYS A 476 -33.10 -1.80 -16.04
N TYR A 477 -34.18 -1.91 -16.82
CA TYR A 477 -35.27 -0.94 -16.80
C TYR A 477 -36.00 -0.89 -15.45
N GLU A 478 -35.95 -1.99 -14.70
CA GLU A 478 -36.52 -2.15 -13.37
C GLU A 478 -35.73 -1.39 -12.29
N THR A 479 -34.41 -1.30 -12.44
CA THR A 479 -33.49 -0.63 -11.51
C THR A 479 -33.17 0.80 -11.92
N GLY A 480 -33.11 1.08 -13.22
CA GLY A 480 -32.74 2.36 -13.78
C GLY A 480 -31.24 2.68 -13.65
N ASN A 481 -30.87 3.93 -13.99
CA ASN A 481 -29.52 4.42 -13.78
C ASN A 481 -29.23 4.58 -12.28
N ILE A 482 -27.99 4.31 -11.87
CA ILE A 482 -27.59 4.35 -10.47
C ILE A 482 -26.68 5.55 -10.25
N GLN A 483 -27.04 6.39 -9.29
CA GLN A 483 -26.16 7.43 -8.76
C GLN A 483 -26.16 7.33 -7.24
N PHE A 484 -25.02 6.92 -6.67
CA PHE A 484 -24.89 6.65 -5.24
C PHE A 484 -23.52 7.07 -4.71
N ASP A 485 -23.51 7.94 -3.70
CA ASP A 485 -22.29 8.42 -3.06
C ASP A 485 -21.75 7.40 -2.04
N GLY A 486 -21.33 6.22 -2.54
CA GLY A 486 -20.81 5.12 -1.73
C GLY A 486 -20.45 3.90 -2.58
N ASN A 487 -20.20 2.76 -1.93
CA ASN A 487 -19.85 1.52 -2.62
C ASN A 487 -21.10 0.86 -3.20
N ILE A 488 -21.02 0.41 -4.45
CA ILE A 488 -22.12 -0.21 -5.18
C ILE A 488 -21.76 -1.68 -5.45
N TYR A 489 -22.64 -2.59 -5.05
CA TYR A 489 -22.52 -4.01 -5.34
C TYR A 489 -23.71 -4.49 -6.17
N VAL A 490 -23.44 -4.88 -7.41
CA VAL A 490 -24.42 -5.44 -8.34
C VAL A 490 -24.16 -6.94 -8.44
N GLU A 491 -25.09 -7.76 -7.96
CA GLU A 491 -24.96 -9.23 -8.05
C GLU A 491 -25.04 -9.74 -9.49
N GLY A 492 -25.72 -9.01 -10.36
CA GLY A 492 -25.91 -9.35 -11.77
C GLY A 492 -25.11 -8.47 -12.74
N THR A 493 -25.70 -8.28 -13.91
CA THR A 493 -25.10 -7.59 -15.05
C THR A 493 -25.59 -6.15 -15.16
N ILE A 494 -24.68 -5.23 -15.48
CA ILE A 494 -25.07 -3.90 -15.92
C ILE A 494 -25.42 -3.99 -17.39
N ARG A 495 -26.71 -3.87 -17.72
CA ARG A 495 -27.22 -4.05 -19.09
C ARG A 495 -27.01 -2.83 -19.97
N GLN A 496 -27.28 -3.04 -21.25
CA GLN A 496 -27.03 -2.06 -22.28
C GLN A 496 -27.81 -0.77 -22.05
N GLY A 497 -27.12 0.37 -22.18
CA GLY A 497 -27.70 1.70 -22.08
C GLY A 497 -27.84 2.25 -20.65
N PHE A 498 -27.54 1.46 -19.62
CA PHE A 498 -27.60 1.92 -18.23
C PHE A 498 -26.26 2.51 -17.76
N SER A 499 -26.35 3.55 -16.93
CA SER A 499 -25.20 4.27 -16.39
C SER A 499 -25.12 4.13 -14.87
N VAL A 500 -23.90 4.05 -14.36
CA VAL A 500 -23.61 3.87 -12.93
C VAL A 500 -22.58 4.89 -12.49
N LYS A 501 -22.91 5.63 -11.42
CA LYS A 501 -22.02 6.60 -10.78
C LYS A 501 -21.93 6.33 -9.28
N GLY A 502 -20.71 6.22 -8.77
CA GLY A 502 -20.48 6.09 -7.33
C GLY A 502 -19.01 6.04 -6.92
N ALA A 503 -18.74 5.55 -5.71
CA ALA A 503 -17.38 5.46 -5.20
C ALA A 503 -16.65 4.28 -5.86
N SER A 504 -17.01 3.05 -5.50
CA SER A 504 -16.49 1.83 -6.12
C SER A 504 -17.64 0.97 -6.60
N LEU A 505 -17.39 0.16 -7.63
CA LEU A 505 -18.40 -0.73 -8.21
C LEU A 505 -17.85 -2.16 -8.30
N ALA A 506 -18.60 -3.10 -7.75
CA ALA A 506 -18.43 -4.51 -8.02
C ALA A 506 -19.65 -5.05 -8.77
N ALA A 507 -19.40 -5.72 -9.91
CA ALA A 507 -20.45 -6.33 -10.72
C ALA A 507 -20.02 -7.72 -11.21
N ASP A 508 -20.98 -8.57 -11.60
CA ASP A 508 -20.63 -9.82 -12.29
C ASP A 508 -20.14 -9.50 -13.71
N GLN A 509 -20.94 -8.78 -14.49
CA GLN A 509 -20.61 -8.43 -15.87
C GLN A 509 -21.05 -7.00 -16.20
N VAL A 510 -20.33 -6.37 -17.13
CA VAL A 510 -20.72 -5.10 -17.75
C VAL A 510 -21.00 -5.36 -19.22
N GLU A 511 -22.23 -5.12 -19.68
CA GLU A 511 -22.67 -5.40 -21.03
C GLU A 511 -23.38 -4.17 -21.62
N GLY A 512 -22.76 -3.52 -22.60
CA GLY A 512 -23.39 -2.40 -23.30
C GLY A 512 -23.61 -1.15 -22.45
N ALA A 513 -23.00 -1.07 -21.26
CA ALA A 513 -23.24 0.02 -20.32
C ALA A 513 -22.97 1.38 -20.98
N GLY A 514 -23.83 2.36 -20.66
CA GLY A 514 -23.78 3.71 -21.24
C GLY A 514 -22.55 4.46 -20.73
N LYS A 515 -22.56 4.85 -19.46
CA LYS A 515 -21.41 5.51 -18.83
C LYS A 515 -21.21 5.01 -17.40
N ILE A 516 -19.99 4.56 -17.09
CA ILE A 516 -19.60 4.21 -15.72
C ILE A 516 -18.61 5.27 -15.23
N GLU A 517 -18.93 5.95 -14.13
CA GLU A 517 -18.10 6.98 -13.49
C GLU A 517 -17.82 6.60 -12.04
N LEU A 518 -16.57 6.30 -11.71
CA LEU A 518 -16.18 5.85 -10.37
C LEU A 518 -15.00 6.64 -9.83
N THR A 519 -15.05 7.01 -8.55
CA THR A 519 -13.93 7.68 -7.87
C THR A 519 -12.94 6.70 -7.23
N GLY A 520 -13.32 5.43 -7.10
CA GLY A 520 -12.53 4.31 -6.58
C GLY A 520 -12.35 3.24 -7.66
N ASP A 521 -12.44 1.97 -7.28
CA ASP A 521 -12.10 0.84 -8.15
C ASP A 521 -13.33 0.24 -8.86
N LEU A 522 -13.08 -0.36 -10.02
CA LEU A 522 -14.06 -1.18 -10.75
C LEU A 522 -13.63 -2.65 -10.73
N ASN A 523 -14.47 -3.51 -10.15
CA ASN A 523 -14.22 -4.94 -10.07
C ASN A 523 -15.32 -5.73 -10.78
N VAL A 524 -14.99 -6.30 -11.94
CA VAL A 524 -15.90 -7.12 -12.74
C VAL A 524 -15.44 -8.57 -12.67
N THR A 525 -16.31 -9.45 -12.15
CA THR A 525 -15.96 -10.86 -11.94
C THR A 525 -15.83 -11.63 -13.25
N SER A 526 -16.71 -11.33 -14.20
CA SER A 526 -16.73 -11.85 -15.56
C SER A 526 -16.05 -10.85 -16.48
N GLY A 527 -16.74 -10.23 -17.44
CA GLY A 527 -16.08 -9.37 -18.41
C GLY A 527 -16.79 -8.06 -18.69
N ILE A 528 -16.07 -7.20 -19.40
CA ILE A 528 -16.54 -5.91 -19.87
C ILE A 528 -16.73 -6.02 -21.38
N VAL A 529 -17.97 -5.86 -21.84
CA VAL A 529 -18.35 -6.08 -23.23
C VAL A 529 -19.18 -4.90 -23.73
N ASP A 530 -18.83 -4.36 -24.89
CA ASP A 530 -19.58 -3.28 -25.57
C ASP A 530 -19.79 -2.03 -24.68
N ALA A 531 -18.91 -1.78 -23.72
CA ALA A 531 -19.03 -0.63 -22.82
C ALA A 531 -18.61 0.66 -23.55
N SER A 532 -19.51 1.65 -23.58
CA SER A 532 -19.31 2.86 -24.39
C SER A 532 -18.19 3.74 -23.83
N LEU A 533 -18.16 3.93 -22.51
CA LEU A 533 -17.08 4.60 -21.79
C LEU A 533 -17.10 4.24 -20.30
N ILE A 534 -15.96 3.78 -19.80
CA ILE A 534 -15.72 3.50 -18.37
C ILE A 534 -14.64 4.49 -17.89
N GLN A 535 -14.98 5.33 -16.91
CA GLN A 535 -14.07 6.31 -16.30
C GLN A 535 -13.89 5.98 -14.82
N VAL A 536 -12.66 5.64 -14.42
CA VAL A 536 -12.35 5.12 -13.08
C VAL A 536 -11.14 5.85 -12.51
N MET A 537 -11.27 6.45 -11.33
CA MET A 537 -10.14 7.12 -10.66
C MET A 537 -9.22 6.15 -9.90
N GLY A 538 -9.65 4.91 -9.69
CA GLY A 538 -8.83 3.80 -9.21
C GLY A 538 -8.44 2.81 -10.30
N SER A 539 -8.32 1.54 -9.91
CA SER A 539 -7.94 0.43 -10.78
C SER A 539 -9.14 -0.34 -11.32
N VAL A 540 -8.95 -1.01 -12.46
CA VAL A 540 -9.98 -1.82 -13.12
C VAL A 540 -9.54 -3.28 -13.16
N HIS A 541 -10.40 -4.18 -12.71
CA HIS A 541 -10.18 -5.62 -12.77
C HIS A 541 -11.30 -6.30 -13.54
N ALA A 542 -10.93 -7.13 -14.51
CA ALA A 542 -11.87 -7.93 -15.29
C ALA A 542 -11.24 -9.27 -15.73
N ARG A 543 -12.08 -10.25 -16.08
CA ARG A 543 -11.59 -11.48 -16.69
C ARG A 543 -11.27 -11.29 -18.18
N TYR A 544 -12.12 -10.56 -18.89
CA TYR A 544 -11.95 -10.24 -20.31
C TYR A 544 -12.56 -8.86 -20.61
N VAL A 545 -12.00 -8.18 -21.62
CA VAL A 545 -12.46 -6.88 -22.10
C VAL A 545 -12.64 -6.95 -23.61
N ASN A 546 -13.83 -6.60 -24.11
CA ASN A 546 -14.16 -6.71 -25.53
C ASN A 546 -14.94 -5.48 -26.00
N ARG A 547 -14.54 -4.91 -27.15
CA ARG A 547 -15.20 -3.75 -27.79
C ARG A 547 -15.56 -2.63 -26.81
N SER A 548 -14.63 -2.27 -25.94
CA SER A 548 -14.90 -1.33 -24.84
C SER A 548 -13.89 -0.21 -24.77
N LYS A 549 -14.33 0.94 -24.25
CA LYS A 549 -13.45 2.10 -23.96
C LYS A 549 -13.26 2.27 -22.47
N ILE A 550 -12.02 2.21 -22.01
CA ILE A 550 -11.66 2.30 -20.58
C ILE A 550 -10.62 3.40 -20.38
N ASP A 551 -10.96 4.33 -19.49
CA ASP A 551 -10.11 5.37 -18.98
C ASP A 551 -9.91 5.15 -17.48
N ALA A 552 -8.69 4.91 -17.03
CA ALA A 552 -8.41 4.73 -15.61
C ALA A 552 -7.14 5.47 -15.15
N PHE A 553 -7.19 6.03 -13.94
CA PHE A 553 -5.99 6.57 -13.28
C PHE A 553 -5.12 5.47 -12.68
N GLY A 554 -5.70 4.33 -12.30
CA GLY A 554 -4.99 3.18 -11.77
C GLY A 554 -4.57 2.18 -12.83
N ASP A 555 -4.35 0.95 -12.38
CA ASP A 555 -3.93 -0.18 -13.21
C ASP A 555 -5.15 -0.88 -13.84
N LEU A 556 -4.95 -1.50 -15.00
CA LEU A 556 -5.90 -2.43 -15.59
C LEU A 556 -5.35 -3.85 -15.52
N ILE A 557 -6.07 -4.74 -14.82
CA ILE A 557 -5.71 -6.15 -14.70
C ILE A 557 -6.76 -7.00 -15.41
N VAL A 558 -6.33 -7.70 -16.47
CA VAL A 558 -7.19 -8.57 -17.27
C VAL A 558 -6.61 -9.97 -17.32
N GLN A 559 -7.44 -10.99 -17.03
CA GLN A 559 -6.93 -12.37 -16.92
C GLN A 559 -6.78 -13.11 -18.25
N LYS A 560 -7.77 -12.99 -19.15
CA LYS A 560 -7.88 -13.80 -20.37
C LYS A 560 -7.59 -13.03 -21.64
N GLU A 561 -8.37 -12.00 -21.96
CA GLU A 561 -8.28 -11.36 -23.27
C GLU A 561 -8.72 -9.90 -23.28
N ILE A 562 -8.07 -9.12 -24.13
CA ILE A 562 -8.42 -7.74 -24.48
C ILE A 562 -8.59 -7.69 -26.00
N ILE A 563 -9.79 -7.38 -26.48
CA ILE A 563 -10.15 -7.47 -27.89
C ILE A 563 -10.86 -6.20 -28.35
N ASP A 564 -10.47 -5.66 -29.51
CA ASP A 564 -11.11 -4.52 -30.17
C ASP A 564 -11.41 -3.34 -29.23
N SER A 565 -10.52 -3.10 -28.27
CA SER A 565 -10.76 -2.15 -27.18
C SER A 565 -9.78 -0.97 -27.22
N THR A 566 -10.23 0.18 -26.71
CA THR A 566 -9.41 1.37 -26.53
C THR A 566 -9.22 1.63 -25.05
N ILE A 567 -7.99 1.54 -24.56
CA ILE A 567 -7.66 1.60 -23.14
C ILE A 567 -6.63 2.70 -22.91
N ARG A 568 -6.89 3.60 -21.97
CA ARG A 568 -5.98 4.69 -21.59
C ARG A 568 -5.79 4.69 -20.08
N LEU A 569 -4.54 4.54 -19.63
CA LEU A 569 -4.21 4.31 -18.23
C LEU A 569 -3.08 5.23 -17.77
N SER A 570 -3.25 5.83 -16.59
CA SER A 570 -2.15 6.45 -15.85
C SER A 570 -1.33 5.43 -15.04
N GLY A 571 -1.82 4.20 -14.91
CA GLY A 571 -1.11 3.06 -14.33
C GLY A 571 -0.52 2.10 -15.38
N ALA A 572 -0.44 0.82 -15.03
CA ALA A 572 0.04 -0.28 -15.87
C ALA A 572 -1.12 -1.12 -16.44
N CYS A 573 -0.90 -1.73 -17.61
CA CYS A 573 -1.81 -2.76 -18.16
C CYS A 573 -1.21 -4.16 -17.96
N ILE A 574 -1.93 -5.05 -17.28
CA ILE A 574 -1.45 -6.38 -16.89
C ILE A 574 -2.37 -7.46 -17.47
N ASN A 575 -1.84 -8.22 -18.43
CA ASN A 575 -2.47 -9.34 -19.10
C ASN A 575 -1.47 -10.50 -19.35
N GLU A 576 -0.66 -10.85 -18.35
CA GLU A 576 0.49 -11.76 -18.49
C GLU A 576 0.15 -13.16 -19.04
N THR A 577 -1.03 -13.69 -18.70
CA THR A 577 -1.47 -15.01 -19.17
C THR A 577 -2.33 -14.96 -20.43
N GLY A 578 -2.80 -13.77 -20.79
CA GLY A 578 -3.85 -13.57 -21.78
C GLY A 578 -3.38 -13.18 -23.18
N ILE A 579 -4.34 -12.73 -23.99
CA ILE A 579 -4.16 -12.32 -25.38
C ILE A 579 -4.71 -10.90 -25.59
N ILE A 580 -3.92 -10.04 -26.23
CA ILE A 580 -4.35 -8.72 -26.70
C ILE A 580 -4.52 -8.76 -28.22
N MET A 581 -5.68 -8.38 -28.74
CA MET A 581 -5.99 -8.42 -30.18
C MET A 581 -6.64 -7.12 -30.65
N SER A 582 -6.17 -6.59 -31.79
CA SER A 582 -6.78 -5.45 -32.48
C SER A 582 -7.16 -4.28 -31.54
N SER A 583 -6.32 -4.02 -30.54
CA SER A 583 -6.61 -3.06 -29.48
C SER A 583 -5.61 -1.90 -29.48
N ASP A 584 -6.06 -0.75 -29.00
CA ASP A 584 -5.26 0.45 -28.77
C ASP A 584 -5.12 0.64 -27.26
N ILE A 585 -3.90 0.51 -26.74
CA ILE A 585 -3.62 0.53 -25.30
C ILE A 585 -2.52 1.54 -25.02
N SER A 586 -2.82 2.54 -24.19
CA SER A 586 -1.86 3.47 -23.63
C SER A 586 -1.74 3.25 -22.12
N ALA A 587 -0.52 3.05 -21.63
CA ALA A 587 -0.22 2.88 -20.21
C ALA A 587 1.07 3.60 -19.82
N LYS A 588 0.99 4.51 -18.83
CA LYS A 588 2.13 5.26 -18.32
C LYS A 588 3.17 4.37 -17.62
N LEU A 589 2.73 3.36 -16.87
CA LEU A 589 3.62 2.45 -16.14
C LEU A 589 3.93 1.15 -16.91
N GLY A 590 3.70 1.15 -18.22
CA GLY A 590 4.05 0.05 -19.11
C GLY A 590 2.95 -1.00 -19.26
N VAL A 591 3.22 -1.99 -20.11
CA VAL A 591 2.27 -3.05 -20.47
C VAL A 591 2.95 -4.41 -20.33
N SER A 592 2.28 -5.35 -19.67
CA SER A 592 2.70 -6.75 -19.56
C SER A 592 1.64 -7.64 -20.19
N ALA A 593 2.01 -8.44 -21.19
CA ALA A 593 1.08 -9.27 -21.94
C ALA A 593 1.61 -10.69 -22.18
N GLY A 594 0.71 -11.66 -22.26
CA GLY A 594 1.03 -13.02 -22.68
C GLY A 594 1.31 -13.08 -24.17
N ILE A 595 0.26 -12.89 -24.97
CA ILE A 595 0.32 -12.88 -26.44
C ILE A 595 -0.23 -11.55 -26.94
N ILE A 596 0.42 -10.95 -27.94
CA ILE A 596 -0.08 -9.75 -28.63
C ILE A 596 -0.25 -10.07 -30.12
N GLY A 597 -1.50 -10.01 -30.56
CA GLY A 597 -1.93 -10.28 -31.92
C GLY A 597 -2.06 -11.77 -32.25
N THR A 598 -2.73 -12.03 -33.38
CA THR A 598 -2.82 -13.34 -34.04
C THR A 598 -2.50 -13.17 -35.52
N GLU A 599 -2.38 -14.26 -36.27
CA GLU A 599 -2.11 -14.22 -37.72
C GLU A 599 -3.29 -13.65 -38.53
N VAL A 600 -4.50 -13.65 -37.97
CA VAL A 600 -5.74 -13.24 -38.65
C VAL A 600 -6.21 -11.85 -38.21
N SER A 601 -5.88 -11.44 -36.97
CA SER A 601 -6.34 -10.17 -36.41
C SER A 601 -5.59 -8.97 -36.95
N SER A 602 -6.26 -7.81 -37.03
CA SER A 602 -5.58 -6.53 -37.26
C SER A 602 -4.52 -6.25 -36.18
N PRO A 603 -3.40 -5.60 -36.52
CA PRO A 603 -2.35 -5.29 -35.55
C PRO A 603 -2.82 -4.34 -34.45
N SER A 604 -2.28 -4.53 -33.25
CA SER A 604 -2.54 -3.65 -32.10
C SER A 604 -1.56 -2.47 -32.06
N THR A 605 -1.98 -1.39 -31.42
CA THR A 605 -1.11 -0.25 -31.09
C THR A 605 -0.94 -0.19 -29.59
N ILE A 606 0.31 -0.22 -29.11
CA ILE A 606 0.64 -0.26 -27.69
C ILE A 606 1.56 0.92 -27.37
N SER A 607 1.04 1.89 -26.63
CA SER A 607 1.78 3.08 -26.20
C SER A 607 2.22 2.91 -24.73
N VAL A 608 3.53 2.88 -24.49
CA VAL A 608 4.16 2.66 -23.17
C VAL A 608 4.87 3.90 -22.68
N GLY A 609 4.75 4.22 -21.39
CA GLY A 609 5.36 5.43 -20.82
C GLY A 609 4.58 6.72 -21.11
N VAL A 610 3.48 6.64 -21.85
CA VAL A 610 2.63 7.78 -22.23
C VAL A 610 1.30 7.68 -21.50
N ASP A 611 0.91 8.79 -20.85
CA ASP A 611 -0.41 8.93 -20.22
C ASP A 611 -1.40 9.59 -21.19
N ALA A 612 -1.96 8.82 -22.12
CA ALA A 612 -2.92 9.36 -23.09
C ALA A 612 -4.23 9.81 -22.43
N TYR A 613 -4.56 9.32 -21.24
CA TYR A 613 -5.78 9.70 -20.55
C TYR A 613 -5.69 11.12 -20.00
N ILE A 614 -4.66 11.40 -19.19
CA ILE A 614 -4.46 12.74 -18.63
C ILE A 614 -4.18 13.74 -19.75
N ASN A 615 -3.40 13.38 -20.78
CA ASN A 615 -3.17 14.26 -21.93
C ASN A 615 -4.48 14.64 -22.63
N SER A 616 -5.42 13.69 -22.78
CA SER A 616 -6.75 13.96 -23.33
C SER A 616 -7.58 14.87 -22.43
N LEU A 617 -7.52 14.71 -21.11
CA LEU A 617 -8.23 15.57 -20.15
C LEU A 617 -7.66 16.99 -20.15
N VAL A 618 -6.34 17.13 -20.14
CA VAL A 618 -5.66 18.43 -20.19
C VAL A 618 -6.01 19.17 -21.49
N ALA A 619 -6.05 18.46 -22.63
CA ALA A 619 -6.43 19.05 -23.90
C ALA A 619 -7.89 19.56 -23.91
N ASP A 620 -8.83 18.84 -23.29
CA ASP A 620 -10.22 19.30 -23.15
C ASP A 620 -10.33 20.53 -22.23
N ILE A 621 -9.60 20.53 -21.11
CA ILE A 621 -9.54 21.68 -20.21
C ILE A 621 -8.95 22.89 -20.95
N ASP A 622 -7.88 22.71 -21.72
CA ASP A 622 -7.27 23.80 -22.51
C ASP A 622 -8.21 24.36 -23.57
N ALA A 623 -9.00 23.50 -24.24
CA ALA A 623 -10.02 23.96 -25.17
C ALA A 623 -11.10 24.82 -24.47
N ARG A 624 -11.55 24.40 -23.28
CA ARG A 624 -12.52 25.15 -22.46
C ARG A 624 -11.96 26.47 -21.94
N LEU A 625 -10.71 26.48 -21.46
CA LEU A 625 -10.00 27.68 -21.02
C LEU A 625 -9.90 28.70 -22.16
N ASN A 626 -9.46 28.27 -23.35
CA ASN A 626 -9.35 29.13 -24.52
C ASN A 626 -10.71 29.73 -24.92
N LYS A 627 -11.78 28.93 -24.87
CA LYS A 627 -13.14 29.42 -25.16
C LYS A 627 -13.58 30.48 -24.15
N ASN A 628 -13.45 30.20 -22.85
CA ASN A 628 -13.86 31.13 -21.79
C ASN A 628 -13.04 32.44 -21.82
N MET A 629 -11.73 32.35 -22.10
CA MET A 629 -10.88 33.52 -22.26
C MET A 629 -11.30 34.38 -23.46
N ASN A 630 -11.63 33.76 -24.59
CA ASN A 630 -12.11 34.48 -25.78
C ASN A 630 -13.47 35.17 -25.53
N ASP A 631 -14.40 34.49 -24.87
CA ASP A 631 -15.72 35.05 -24.57
C ASP A 631 -15.62 36.19 -23.53
N SER A 632 -14.77 36.05 -22.51
CA SER A 632 -14.46 37.11 -21.55
C SER A 632 -13.80 38.32 -22.24
N ALA A 633 -12.87 38.11 -23.18
CA ALA A 633 -12.24 39.19 -23.93
C ALA A 633 -13.24 39.97 -24.80
N LYS A 634 -14.19 39.28 -25.45
CA LYS A 634 -15.28 39.94 -26.20
C LYS A 634 -16.14 40.82 -25.30
N LEU A 635 -16.56 40.29 -24.14
CA LEU A 635 -17.37 41.04 -23.18
C LEU A 635 -16.63 42.26 -22.62
N LYS A 636 -15.32 42.15 -22.34
CA LYS A 636 -14.50 43.28 -21.91
C LYS A 636 -14.39 44.37 -22.98
N ASN A 637 -14.27 43.98 -24.25
CA ASN A 637 -14.29 44.93 -25.36
C ASN A 637 -15.65 45.63 -25.49
N ASP A 638 -16.76 44.90 -25.36
CA ASP A 638 -18.12 45.48 -25.35
C ASP A 638 -18.31 46.44 -24.17
N ILE A 639 -17.77 46.13 -22.99
CA ILE A 639 -17.82 47.03 -21.84
C ILE A 639 -17.06 48.32 -22.15
N SER A 640 -15.86 48.23 -22.74
CA SER A 640 -15.05 49.40 -23.11
C SER A 640 -15.75 50.30 -24.14
N THR A 641 -16.45 49.72 -25.11
CA THR A 641 -17.22 50.50 -26.09
C THR A 641 -18.42 51.20 -25.44
N LEU A 642 -19.14 50.51 -24.55
CA LEU A 642 -20.24 51.09 -23.77
C LEU A 642 -19.76 52.20 -22.83
N GLU A 643 -18.63 52.02 -22.15
CA GLU A 643 -18.01 53.05 -21.28
C GLU A 643 -17.61 54.28 -22.10
N THR A 644 -17.14 54.09 -23.34
CA THR A 644 -16.84 55.19 -24.26
C THR A 644 -18.11 55.92 -24.73
N GLU A 645 -19.20 55.18 -24.99
CA GLU A 645 -20.51 55.76 -25.33
C GLU A 645 -21.08 56.56 -24.15
N TYR A 646 -20.99 56.02 -22.93
CA TYR A 646 -21.42 56.68 -21.69
C TYR A 646 -20.72 58.02 -21.49
N HIS A 647 -19.39 58.07 -21.70
CA HIS A 647 -18.62 59.31 -21.57
C HIS A 647 -19.04 60.37 -22.59
N LYS A 648 -19.30 59.97 -23.84
CA LYS A 648 -19.78 60.88 -24.89
C LYS A 648 -21.18 61.42 -24.57
N LEU A 649 -22.08 60.59 -24.06
CA LEU A 649 -23.41 61.00 -23.60
C LEU A 649 -23.31 62.03 -22.48
N HIS A 650 -22.41 61.82 -21.52
CA HIS A 650 -22.20 62.77 -20.43
C HIS A 650 -21.77 64.16 -20.93
N GLU A 651 -20.86 64.22 -21.91
CA GLU A 651 -20.47 65.49 -22.54
C GLU A 651 -21.65 66.18 -23.27
N VAL A 652 -22.50 65.41 -23.93
CA VAL A 652 -23.68 65.92 -24.64
C VAL A 652 -24.71 66.48 -23.65
N ILE A 653 -25.02 65.73 -22.58
CA ILE A 653 -25.93 66.16 -21.50
C ILE A 653 -25.41 67.46 -20.87
N ALA A 654 -24.11 67.54 -20.57
CA ALA A 654 -23.51 68.75 -20.00
C ALA A 654 -23.64 69.97 -20.92
N LYS A 655 -23.50 69.78 -22.25
CA LYS A 655 -23.70 70.86 -23.24
C LYS A 655 -25.15 71.34 -23.27
N HIS A 656 -26.12 70.42 -23.31
CA HIS A 656 -27.54 70.77 -23.32
C HIS A 656 -27.97 71.43 -22.01
N SER A 657 -27.47 70.97 -20.86
CA SER A 657 -27.72 71.57 -19.54
C SER A 657 -27.25 73.03 -19.48
N LEU A 658 -26.06 73.33 -20.01
CA LEU A 658 -25.54 74.70 -20.05
C LEU A 658 -26.42 75.63 -20.91
N VAL A 659 -26.90 75.13 -22.06
CA VAL A 659 -27.81 75.89 -22.93
C VAL A 659 -29.14 76.12 -22.24
N GLN A 660 -29.68 75.11 -21.56
CA GLN A 660 -30.89 75.22 -20.76
C GLN A 660 -30.76 76.30 -19.68
N ASP A 661 -29.69 76.25 -18.87
CA ASP A 661 -29.44 77.24 -17.81
C ASP A 661 -29.39 78.68 -18.35
N ARG A 662 -28.74 78.86 -19.51
CA ARG A 662 -28.70 80.15 -20.20
C ARG A 662 -30.08 80.62 -20.67
N CYS A 663 -30.84 79.74 -21.32
CA CYS A 663 -32.21 80.05 -21.77
C CYS A 663 -33.11 80.42 -20.58
N GLN A 664 -32.94 79.75 -19.44
CA GLN A 664 -33.71 79.97 -18.23
C GLN A 664 -33.37 81.31 -17.57
N ALA A 665 -32.09 81.70 -17.53
CA ALA A 665 -31.66 83.02 -17.06
C ALA A 665 -32.17 84.16 -17.96
N GLU A 666 -32.19 83.96 -19.29
CA GLU A 666 -32.76 84.92 -20.24
C GLU A 666 -34.28 85.05 -20.09
N LEU A 667 -34.99 83.93 -19.85
CA LEU A 667 -36.41 83.91 -19.54
C LEU A 667 -36.73 84.72 -18.29
N GLU A 668 -36.03 84.50 -17.18
CA GLU A 668 -36.23 85.27 -15.94
C GLU A 668 -36.02 86.78 -16.15
N ASN A 669 -35.03 87.16 -16.95
CA ASN A 669 -34.75 88.56 -17.27
C ASN A 669 -35.88 89.19 -18.09
N PHE A 670 -36.43 88.45 -19.06
CA PHE A 670 -37.57 88.90 -19.85
C PHE A 670 -38.88 88.96 -19.06
N GLU A 671 -39.12 88.00 -18.18
CA GLU A 671 -40.29 87.99 -17.29
C GLU A 671 -40.27 89.16 -16.30
N LYS A 672 -39.10 89.52 -15.75
CA LYS A 672 -38.94 90.70 -14.86
C LYS A 672 -39.27 92.03 -15.55
N LYS A 673 -39.09 92.14 -16.87
CA LYS A 673 -39.34 93.37 -17.66
C LYS A 673 -40.79 93.52 -18.13
N ILE A 674 -41.59 92.44 -18.12
CA ILE A 674 -42.99 92.48 -18.57
C ILE A 674 -43.88 93.41 -17.72
N PRO A 675 -43.82 93.41 -16.37
CA PRO A 675 -44.63 94.30 -15.54
C PRO A 675 -44.42 95.79 -15.86
N ASP A 676 -43.16 96.20 -16.02
CA ASP A 676 -42.78 97.59 -16.34
C ASP A 676 -43.26 98.00 -17.74
N LEU A 677 -43.20 97.08 -18.71
CA LEU A 677 -43.70 97.29 -20.06
C LEU A 677 -45.23 97.36 -20.14
N ARG A 678 -45.95 96.63 -19.26
CA ARG A 678 -47.40 96.76 -19.12
C ARG A 678 -47.80 98.10 -18.51
N ALA A 679 -47.04 98.58 -17.52
CA ALA A 679 -47.28 99.87 -16.87
C ALA A 679 -47.05 101.07 -17.80
N SER A 680 -46.11 100.96 -18.75
CA SER A 680 -45.75 102.01 -19.71
C SER A 680 -46.59 102.03 -21.00
N GLY A 681 -47.50 101.07 -21.20
CA GLY A 681 -48.43 101.05 -22.34
C GLY A 681 -47.82 100.72 -23.71
N ASN A 682 -46.59 100.20 -23.77
CA ASN A 682 -45.87 99.94 -25.03
C ASN A 682 -46.21 98.55 -25.63
N THR A 683 -47.29 98.48 -26.40
CA THR A 683 -47.87 97.24 -26.95
C THR A 683 -46.94 96.49 -27.92
N VAL A 684 -46.11 97.20 -28.69
CA VAL A 684 -45.20 96.59 -29.68
C VAL A 684 -44.03 95.88 -28.99
N ALA A 685 -43.44 96.52 -27.98
CA ALA A 685 -42.41 95.89 -27.16
C ALA A 685 -42.98 94.66 -26.42
N LEU A 686 -44.16 94.79 -25.83
CA LEU A 686 -44.83 93.69 -25.12
C LEU A 686 -45.01 92.45 -26.02
N GLN A 687 -45.46 92.63 -27.27
CA GLN A 687 -45.60 91.52 -28.23
C GLN A 687 -44.26 90.86 -28.59
N ARG A 688 -43.18 91.65 -28.78
CA ARG A 688 -41.84 91.10 -29.06
C ARG A 688 -41.30 90.26 -27.90
N TYR A 689 -41.40 90.76 -26.66
CA TYR A 689 -40.96 90.02 -25.48
C TYR A 689 -41.80 88.75 -25.25
N THR A 690 -43.12 88.83 -25.45
CA THR A 690 -44.00 87.66 -25.32
C THR A 690 -43.66 86.58 -26.37
N HIS A 691 -43.36 86.98 -27.61
CA HIS A 691 -42.92 86.05 -28.65
C HIS A 691 -41.55 85.43 -28.32
N ALA A 692 -40.59 86.24 -27.85
CA ALA A 692 -39.26 85.78 -27.45
C ALA A 692 -39.32 84.78 -26.28
N ILE A 693 -40.16 85.05 -25.27
CA ILE A 693 -40.42 84.12 -24.15
C ILE A 693 -40.99 82.79 -24.67
N LYS A 694 -41.96 82.84 -25.59
CA LYS A 694 -42.53 81.61 -26.16
C LYS A 694 -41.51 80.79 -26.95
N GLN A 695 -40.61 81.44 -27.68
CA GLN A 695 -39.50 80.77 -28.37
C GLN A 695 -38.52 80.14 -27.38
N LEU A 696 -38.08 80.88 -26.36
CA LEU A 696 -37.17 80.38 -25.33
C LEU A 696 -37.79 79.24 -24.50
N GLN A 697 -39.08 79.29 -24.18
CA GLN A 697 -39.80 78.20 -23.51
C GLN A 697 -39.85 76.93 -24.37
N ASN A 698 -40.09 77.06 -25.67
CA ASN A 698 -40.06 75.92 -26.58
C ASN A 698 -38.65 75.33 -26.71
N GLN A 699 -37.63 76.18 -26.79
CA GLN A 699 -36.24 75.75 -26.83
C GLN A 699 -35.86 75.04 -25.52
N THR A 700 -36.20 75.61 -24.36
CA THR A 700 -35.97 74.99 -23.04
C THR A 700 -36.58 73.58 -22.96
N LYS A 701 -37.81 73.40 -23.45
CA LYS A 701 -38.46 72.08 -23.51
C LYS A 701 -37.75 71.09 -24.45
N GLN A 702 -37.17 71.57 -25.54
CA GLN A 702 -36.40 70.71 -26.45
C GLN A 702 -35.10 70.26 -25.82
N GLU A 703 -34.36 71.18 -25.18
CA GLU A 703 -33.11 70.85 -24.47
C GLU A 703 -33.38 69.87 -23.30
N GLU A 704 -34.44 70.09 -22.53
CA GLU A 704 -34.87 69.20 -21.45
C GLU A 704 -35.19 67.78 -21.95
N ALA A 705 -35.83 67.67 -23.12
CA ALA A 705 -36.11 66.37 -23.73
C ALA A 705 -34.83 65.63 -24.16
N GLU A 706 -33.82 66.33 -24.69
CA GLU A 706 -32.53 65.73 -25.05
C GLU A 706 -31.72 65.31 -23.81
N ILE A 707 -31.77 66.11 -22.74
CA ILE A 707 -31.16 65.77 -21.44
C ILE A 707 -31.78 64.48 -20.88
N ASN A 708 -33.12 64.42 -20.84
CA ASN A 708 -33.83 63.24 -20.34
C ASN A 708 -33.52 61.98 -21.17
N ARG A 709 -33.47 62.09 -22.50
CA ARG A 709 -33.03 60.99 -23.38
C ARG A 709 -31.60 60.54 -23.08
N GLY A 710 -30.71 61.50 -22.81
CA GLY A 710 -29.34 61.22 -22.42
C GLY A 710 -29.26 60.40 -21.13
N PHE A 711 -29.99 60.81 -20.09
CA PHE A 711 -30.05 60.08 -18.81
C PHE A 711 -30.67 58.68 -18.96
N GLU A 712 -31.79 58.54 -19.70
CA GLU A 712 -32.40 57.23 -19.96
C GLU A 712 -31.42 56.27 -20.66
N ARG A 713 -30.61 56.77 -21.60
CA ARG A 713 -29.58 55.97 -22.27
C ARG A 713 -28.42 55.63 -21.33
N GLN A 714 -27.99 56.56 -20.46
CA GLN A 714 -26.96 56.30 -19.46
C GLN A 714 -27.38 55.19 -18.48
N ASP A 715 -28.60 55.26 -17.94
CA ASP A 715 -29.14 54.24 -17.03
C ASP A 715 -29.21 52.85 -17.71
N ALA A 716 -29.60 52.82 -19.00
CA ALA A 716 -29.62 51.59 -19.78
C ALA A 716 -28.21 51.02 -20.01
N ILE A 717 -27.23 51.87 -20.33
CA ILE A 717 -25.83 51.47 -20.50
C ILE A 717 -25.26 50.95 -19.19
N ASP A 718 -25.49 51.61 -18.05
CA ASP A 718 -25.00 51.18 -16.74
C ASP A 718 -25.55 49.80 -16.35
N THR A 719 -26.83 49.56 -16.64
CA THR A 719 -27.45 48.25 -16.44
C THR A 719 -26.80 47.17 -17.30
N GLU A 720 -26.50 47.49 -18.57
CA GLU A 720 -25.85 46.55 -19.49
C GLU A 720 -24.39 46.27 -19.11
N ILE A 721 -23.63 47.31 -18.73
CA ILE A 721 -22.26 47.20 -18.22
C ILE A 721 -22.24 46.32 -16.98
N THR A 722 -23.13 46.54 -16.02
CA THR A 722 -23.22 45.75 -14.78
C THR A 722 -23.43 44.27 -15.09
N ARG A 723 -24.42 43.95 -15.94
CA ARG A 723 -24.70 42.58 -16.36
C ARG A 723 -23.53 41.93 -17.09
N LYS A 724 -22.86 42.66 -18.00
CA LYS A 724 -21.68 42.14 -18.72
C LYS A 724 -20.49 41.93 -17.75
N LYS A 725 -20.28 42.82 -16.78
CA LYS A 725 -19.23 42.68 -15.73
C LYS A 725 -19.46 41.44 -14.86
N GLU A 726 -20.70 41.14 -14.50
CA GLU A 726 -21.06 39.90 -13.78
C GLU A 726 -20.71 38.64 -14.60
N LEU A 727 -21.02 38.64 -15.90
CA LEU A 727 -20.67 37.53 -16.79
C LEU A 727 -19.15 37.37 -16.94
N VAL A 728 -18.40 38.48 -17.04
CA VAL A 728 -16.93 38.46 -17.06
C VAL A 728 -16.38 37.82 -15.79
N ASN A 729 -16.84 38.26 -14.61
CA ASN A 729 -16.43 37.68 -13.33
C ASN A 729 -16.76 36.19 -13.25
N HIS A 730 -17.91 35.77 -13.76
CA HIS A 730 -18.29 34.36 -13.82
C HIS A 730 -17.31 33.54 -14.68
N PHE A 731 -17.00 34.01 -15.89
CA PHE A 731 -16.02 33.34 -16.76
C PHE A 731 -14.61 33.33 -16.16
N GLU A 732 -14.18 34.40 -15.50
CA GLU A 732 -12.89 34.45 -14.81
C GLU A 732 -12.80 33.45 -13.66
N THR A 733 -13.87 33.34 -12.86
CA THR A 733 -13.97 32.36 -11.78
C THR A 733 -13.91 30.93 -12.31
N LEU A 734 -14.64 30.64 -13.39
CA LEU A 734 -14.61 29.32 -14.04
C LEU A 734 -13.23 29.01 -14.63
N THR A 735 -12.57 30.02 -15.22
CA THR A 735 -11.22 29.89 -15.77
C THR A 735 -10.20 29.59 -14.67
N ALA A 736 -10.30 30.25 -13.51
CA ALA A 736 -9.46 29.97 -12.35
C ALA A 736 -9.65 28.53 -11.86
N SER A 737 -10.90 28.08 -11.69
CA SER A 737 -11.20 26.70 -11.27
C SER A 737 -10.67 25.65 -12.24
N LEU A 738 -10.86 25.85 -13.55
CA LEU A 738 -10.34 24.93 -14.59
C LEU A 738 -8.81 24.93 -14.62
N SER A 739 -8.16 26.08 -14.41
CA SER A 739 -6.70 26.16 -14.34
C SER A 739 -6.15 25.42 -13.14
N ASP A 740 -6.82 25.50 -11.98
CA ASP A 740 -6.43 24.76 -10.78
C ASP A 740 -6.60 23.25 -11.00
N GLU A 741 -7.69 22.83 -11.65
CA GLU A 741 -7.92 21.43 -12.02
C GLU A 741 -6.83 20.91 -12.95
N LYS A 742 -6.51 21.65 -14.02
CA LYS A 742 -5.40 21.33 -14.93
C LYS A 742 -4.08 21.17 -14.17
N LYS A 743 -3.78 22.09 -13.25
CA LYS A 743 -2.55 22.04 -12.47
C LYS A 743 -2.46 20.76 -11.64
N ARG A 744 -3.54 20.37 -10.96
CA ARG A 744 -3.59 19.11 -10.18
C ARG A 744 -3.36 17.88 -11.05
N LEU A 745 -3.90 17.84 -12.26
CA LEU A 745 -3.69 16.74 -13.21
C LEU A 745 -2.24 16.64 -13.67
N VAL A 746 -1.60 17.77 -13.98
CA VAL A 746 -0.19 17.80 -14.38
C VAL A 746 0.72 17.36 -13.22
N GLU A 747 0.47 17.86 -12.00
CA GLU A 747 1.22 17.46 -10.80
C GLU A 747 1.07 15.95 -10.51
N PHE A 748 -0.10 15.37 -10.77
CA PHE A 748 -0.31 13.93 -10.64
C PHE A 748 0.58 13.14 -11.63
N THR A 749 0.68 13.57 -12.88
CA THR A 749 1.53 12.92 -13.89
C THR A 749 3.01 12.97 -13.51
N GLU A 750 3.47 14.01 -12.82
CA GLU A 750 4.88 14.15 -12.42
C GLU A 750 5.29 13.31 -11.20
N LYS A 751 4.33 12.80 -10.42
CA LYS A 751 4.61 12.07 -9.17
C LYS A 751 5.34 10.74 -9.40
N ASP A 752 4.91 9.98 -10.40
CA ASP A 752 5.47 8.69 -10.76
C ASP A 752 6.18 8.78 -12.11
N ASN A 753 7.45 8.37 -12.15
CA ASN A 753 8.21 8.34 -13.39
C ASN A 753 7.60 7.33 -14.36
N PRO A 754 7.38 7.70 -15.63
CA PRO A 754 6.84 6.77 -16.62
C PRO A 754 7.79 5.59 -16.84
N LEU A 755 7.21 4.41 -17.07
CA LEU A 755 7.94 3.19 -17.41
C LEU A 755 7.65 2.83 -18.87
N PRO A 756 8.48 3.28 -19.83
CA PRO A 756 8.31 2.97 -21.25
C PRO A 756 8.78 1.55 -21.57
N GLU A 757 8.12 0.55 -20.97
CA GLU A 757 8.41 -0.86 -21.12
C GLU A 757 7.17 -1.66 -21.55
N LEU A 758 7.34 -2.48 -22.59
CA LEU A 758 6.43 -3.54 -22.99
C LEU A 758 7.07 -4.90 -22.72
N ARG A 759 6.42 -5.72 -21.89
CA ARG A 759 6.84 -7.09 -21.59
C ARG A 759 5.91 -8.10 -22.25
N VAL A 760 6.48 -9.01 -23.04
CA VAL A 760 5.72 -10.06 -23.73
C VAL A 760 6.23 -11.43 -23.30
N ALA A 761 5.40 -12.18 -22.58
CA ALA A 761 5.76 -13.47 -22.00
C ALA A 761 5.79 -14.63 -23.01
N LYS A 762 4.95 -14.58 -24.06
CA LYS A 762 4.86 -15.65 -25.07
C LYS A 762 5.26 -15.14 -26.45
N LYS A 763 4.38 -14.44 -27.17
CA LYS A 763 4.58 -14.05 -28.57
C LYS A 763 3.95 -12.69 -28.88
N ILE A 764 4.62 -11.88 -29.68
CA ILE A 764 4.10 -10.65 -30.28
C ILE A 764 4.20 -10.76 -31.80
N MET A 765 3.09 -10.48 -32.48
CA MET A 765 2.99 -10.62 -33.93
C MET A 765 3.59 -9.42 -34.68
N ALA A 766 4.13 -9.70 -35.87
CA ALA A 766 4.54 -8.68 -36.81
C ALA A 766 3.38 -7.72 -37.16
N GLY A 767 3.72 -6.47 -37.48
CA GLY A 767 2.77 -5.40 -37.74
C GLY A 767 2.31 -4.65 -36.48
N THR A 768 2.51 -5.20 -35.28
CA THR A 768 2.18 -4.50 -34.02
C THR A 768 3.02 -3.23 -33.92
N ARG A 769 2.34 -2.11 -33.60
CA ARG A 769 2.98 -0.80 -33.43
C ARG A 769 3.17 -0.51 -31.96
N ILE A 770 4.41 -0.21 -31.57
CA ILE A 770 4.77 0.17 -30.21
C ILE A 770 5.18 1.65 -30.24
N GLU A 771 4.58 2.44 -29.36
CA GLU A 771 4.94 3.84 -29.18
C GLU A 771 5.49 4.05 -27.77
N ALA A 772 6.62 4.72 -27.66
CA ALA A 772 7.16 5.22 -26.41
C ALA A 772 7.08 6.74 -26.37
N ILE A 773 7.67 7.37 -25.37
CA ILE A 773 7.57 8.82 -25.15
C ILE A 773 8.24 9.59 -26.29
N HIS A 774 9.37 9.10 -26.79
CA HIS A 774 10.19 9.80 -27.77
C HIS A 774 10.49 9.00 -29.03
N SER A 775 10.02 7.75 -29.10
CA SER A 775 10.31 6.84 -30.20
C SER A 775 9.12 5.94 -30.52
N SER A 776 9.08 5.41 -31.74
CA SER A 776 8.06 4.44 -32.15
C SER A 776 8.68 3.34 -32.99
N LEU A 777 8.11 2.14 -32.90
CA LEU A 777 8.60 0.94 -33.55
C LEU A 777 7.42 0.11 -34.07
N THR A 778 7.39 -0.16 -35.37
CA THR A 778 6.50 -1.18 -35.93
C THR A 778 7.29 -2.46 -36.13
N LEU A 779 6.85 -3.55 -35.52
CA LEU A 779 7.52 -4.84 -35.64
C LEU A 779 7.44 -5.37 -37.06
N ARG A 780 8.59 -5.59 -37.70
CA ARG A 780 8.65 -6.20 -39.04
C ARG A 780 8.47 -7.72 -39.00
N GLU A 781 8.97 -8.34 -37.93
CA GLU A 781 8.91 -9.78 -37.70
C GLU A 781 8.32 -10.07 -36.31
N SER A 782 7.75 -11.27 -36.15
CA SER A 782 7.18 -11.68 -34.87
C SER A 782 8.30 -12.00 -33.88
N ALA A 783 8.16 -11.56 -32.63
CA ALA A 783 9.10 -11.86 -31.56
C ALA A 783 8.42 -12.73 -30.49
N SER A 784 9.23 -13.44 -29.71
CA SER A 784 8.74 -14.27 -28.60
C SER A 784 9.60 -14.04 -27.38
N ARG A 785 9.00 -14.08 -26.19
CA ARG A 785 9.69 -13.84 -24.91
C ARG A 785 10.61 -12.63 -25.00
N CYS A 786 10.03 -11.45 -25.18
CA CYS A 786 10.79 -10.23 -25.34
C CYS A 786 10.31 -9.12 -24.42
N ARG A 787 11.22 -8.20 -24.17
CA ARG A 787 11.03 -6.93 -23.50
C ARG A 787 11.38 -5.83 -24.50
N ILE A 788 10.47 -4.90 -24.74
CA ILE A 788 10.68 -3.76 -25.62
C ILE A 788 10.73 -2.53 -24.72
N MET A 789 11.83 -1.79 -24.76
CA MET A 789 12.02 -0.62 -23.89
C MET A 789 12.72 0.52 -24.63
N GLU A 790 12.34 1.75 -24.32
CA GLU A 790 13.04 2.95 -24.77
C GLU A 790 14.36 3.12 -24.02
N THR A 791 15.47 3.19 -24.75
CA THR A 791 16.81 3.37 -24.17
C THR A 791 17.52 4.57 -24.78
N ASN A 792 18.21 5.34 -23.95
CA ASN A 792 19.14 6.37 -24.42
C ASN A 792 20.48 5.70 -24.75
N ARG A 793 20.97 5.81 -25.99
CA ARG A 793 22.33 5.34 -26.34
C ARG A 793 23.36 6.23 -25.63
N ILE A 794 24.28 5.62 -24.90
CA ILE A 794 25.55 6.27 -24.54
C ILE A 794 26.59 5.63 -25.46
N GLU A 795 26.92 6.28 -26.57
CA GLU A 795 28.05 5.82 -27.39
C GLU A 795 29.34 6.13 -26.64
N ALA A 796 30.15 5.09 -26.41
CA ALA A 796 31.48 5.23 -25.83
C ALA A 796 32.38 5.96 -26.83
N GLY A 797 32.46 7.29 -26.72
CA GLY A 797 33.43 8.09 -27.47
C GLY A 797 33.02 9.51 -27.83
N ASP A 798 31.74 9.84 -27.88
CA ASP A 798 31.30 11.17 -28.33
C ASP A 798 30.26 11.82 -27.40
N LYS A 799 30.53 13.05 -26.97
CA LYS A 799 29.67 13.86 -26.08
C LYS A 799 28.48 14.48 -26.85
N LYS A 800 27.73 13.68 -27.61
CA LYS A 800 26.40 14.05 -28.09
C LYS A 800 25.42 12.99 -27.65
N ALA A 801 24.45 13.39 -26.83
CA ALA A 801 23.31 12.53 -26.49
C ALA A 801 22.61 12.14 -27.80
N SER A 802 22.60 10.85 -28.12
CA SER A 802 21.86 10.31 -29.26
C SER A 802 20.35 10.33 -28.98
N GLU A 803 19.54 10.37 -30.03
CA GLU A 803 18.08 10.25 -29.91
C GLU A 803 17.67 8.91 -29.25
N PRO A 804 16.64 8.90 -28.39
CA PRO A 804 16.09 7.70 -27.77
C PRO A 804 15.54 6.72 -28.82
N GLU A 805 15.74 5.41 -28.60
CA GLU A 805 15.28 4.36 -29.51
C GLU A 805 14.67 3.17 -28.73
N LEU A 806 13.58 2.62 -29.25
CA LEU A 806 12.97 1.37 -28.77
C LEU A 806 13.82 0.16 -29.16
N LYS A 807 14.32 -0.57 -28.16
CA LYS A 807 15.08 -1.81 -28.37
C LYS A 807 14.29 -3.03 -27.95
N ILE A 808 14.38 -4.08 -28.77
CA ILE A 808 13.87 -5.40 -28.47
C ILE A 808 14.98 -6.18 -27.74
N LEU A 809 14.72 -6.56 -26.51
CA LEU A 809 15.57 -7.40 -25.68
C LEU A 809 14.89 -8.77 -25.53
N SER A 810 15.48 -9.83 -26.03
CA SER A 810 14.99 -11.19 -25.78
C SER A 810 15.36 -11.64 -24.37
N TYR A 811 14.45 -12.37 -23.71
CA TYR A 811 14.73 -13.01 -22.41
C TYR A 811 15.72 -14.17 -22.52
#